data_AF-A0A926L834-F1
#
_entry.id   AF-A0A926L834-F1
#
_cell.length_a   1.000
_cell.length_b   1.000
_cell.length_c   1.000
_cell.angle_alpha   90.00
_cell.angle_beta   90.00
_cell.angle_gamma   90.00
#
_symmetry.space_group_name_H-M   'P 1'
#
loop_
_entity.id
_entity.type
_entity.pdbx_description
1 polymer ?
#
loop_
_entity_poly.entity_id
_entity_poly.type
_entity_poly.pdbx_seq_one_letter_code
_entity_poly.pdbx_strand_id
1 'polypeptide(L)'
;MPDTTRRLALVLAVAAVPLAALPPAAHAEETADPAGIVLAAPDRYTPVQDVLYAAGDTGYLHRRETSDGSTAPYQWRGFDGTERTVEGFTGKLPGQQGHYGAGTDILPVPVDASGVVQLRDPATGESTPLTVPDGQYTVASFGRTVLTVSYNDVWQVDRLHILRLQDGTTTDTPVAPPEGLRFGRYPVAAGDGRLAVVKFTRGHTLGVLDLTTGALTPVPTNLSVDDPVRLQAAVSPTHVAWYQEGMSQARVLRRDDLAGTAVSVPVPTSAEGTPVIGLAGDWLLTTHRPTAPTEQNPPLRRGGPLRATPIGGGSPVTLLNAAQADLYQSPGGGAVAVGGADAGDWAVRRIETGADGRPVLRTLAEVPARPAQLRGIALSGGQLVTKEEDSAPRPVYQTRKVTLGGTPSAGERTEVTTAPLGTSYGQPLGAGDGSVVHVRYDEATQRDVLVRATATGARTEVVPYDRAAPSSSGRGLRDAAGRYAVYGGGDERVVVDFEAPGGGAVVNRLNTPAAALWGSTLWTTDGTGGRFEARDLATGTVTPYSVDASCVIRDLQTVGRWVYWDCLGQDIVGGDPATPFGVYDLETGRNIDLPARGRLGDGFVVNHDTTAGKLLLTDFHTGTAGTPRTLTDLPAVFLWKNYDVDKFGGGVAWLDSAGSAHVVPSGVPAQPLTVTAASVGAQYARTSGTAWNPVWQLSKPAADGARLVIRDKKKTVATLDATALGATVSARWDGTLADGTSAAPGTYTWELTAAPQDGTGAALTLTGNVTVTDGS
;
A
#
# COMPACT_ATOMS: atom_id res chain seq x y z
N MET A 1 -43.18 -63.05 44.95
CA MET A 1 -42.53 -61.75 45.20
C MET A 1 -41.44 -62.00 46.23
N PRO A 2 -40.19 -61.60 45.95
CA PRO A 2 -39.00 -62.48 46.01
C PRO A 2 -38.33 -62.44 47.39
N ASP A 3 -37.87 -63.53 48.04
CA ASP A 3 -36.94 -64.64 47.70
C ASP A 3 -35.50 -64.19 47.40
N THR A 4 -34.41 -64.73 47.97
CA THR A 4 -34.03 -65.36 49.25
C THR A 4 -32.49 -65.59 49.14
N THR A 5 -31.80 -65.72 50.29
CA THR A 5 -30.54 -66.49 50.52
C THR A 5 -29.13 -65.97 50.12
N ARG A 6 -28.39 -65.55 51.17
CA ARG A 6 -27.06 -66.00 51.68
C ARG A 6 -26.04 -66.68 50.73
N ARG A 7 -24.78 -66.20 50.75
CA ARG A 7 -23.62 -66.82 51.47
C ARG A 7 -22.35 -65.95 51.43
N LEU A 8 -21.65 -65.96 52.57
CA LEU A 8 -20.35 -65.37 52.91
C LEU A 8 -19.17 -66.04 52.18
N ALA A 9 -18.08 -65.29 51.97
CA ALA A 9 -16.72 -65.78 52.15
C ALA A 9 -15.77 -64.63 52.59
N LEU A 10 -15.33 -64.75 53.84
CA LEU A 10 -14.33 -63.97 54.58
C LEU A 10 -12.92 -64.33 54.11
N VAL A 11 -11.93 -63.40 54.05
CA VAL A 11 -10.55 -63.62 54.54
C VAL A 11 -9.85 -62.28 54.81
N LEU A 12 -9.19 -62.26 55.97
CA LEU A 12 -8.40 -61.24 56.66
C LEU A 12 -7.19 -60.68 55.89
N ALA A 13 -6.84 -59.44 56.27
CA ALA A 13 -5.62 -58.72 55.96
C ALA A 13 -4.36 -59.30 56.61
N VAL A 14 -3.23 -59.26 55.88
CA VAL A 14 -1.86 -59.24 56.42
C VAL A 14 -1.03 -58.25 55.58
N ALA A 15 -0.27 -57.41 56.28
CA ALA A 15 0.50 -56.29 55.75
C ALA A 15 1.66 -56.69 54.83
N ALA A 16 1.84 -55.95 53.74
CA ALA A 16 3.07 -55.87 52.95
C ALA A 16 3.41 -54.40 52.67
N VAL A 17 4.69 -54.07 52.84
CA VAL A 17 5.32 -52.75 52.70
C VAL A 17 4.94 -52.07 51.36
N PRO A 18 4.52 -50.79 51.33
CA PRO A 18 4.37 -50.10 50.05
C PRO A 18 5.76 -49.80 49.47
N LEU A 19 6.02 -50.34 48.28
CA LEU A 19 7.02 -49.78 47.36
C LEU A 19 6.75 -48.28 47.23
N ALA A 20 7.77 -47.46 47.47
CA ALA A 20 7.74 -46.06 47.07
C ALA A 20 7.56 -46.01 45.54
N ALA A 21 6.39 -45.55 45.11
CA ALA A 21 6.12 -45.26 43.72
C ALA A 21 7.09 -44.17 43.24
N LEU A 22 7.87 -44.49 42.21
CA LEU A 22 8.58 -43.49 41.42
C LEU A 22 7.55 -42.45 40.93
N PRO A 23 7.83 -41.15 41.02
CA PRO A 23 6.94 -40.15 40.46
C PRO A 23 6.76 -40.42 38.96
N PRO A 24 5.53 -40.29 38.43
CA PRO A 24 5.30 -40.43 37.00
C PRO A 24 6.18 -39.44 36.25
N ALA A 25 6.84 -39.94 35.21
CA ALA A 25 7.56 -39.12 34.25
C ALA A 25 6.66 -37.94 33.85
N ALA A 26 7.17 -36.73 34.08
CA ALA A 26 6.50 -35.53 33.64
C ALA A 26 6.23 -35.67 32.14
N HIS A 27 4.95 -35.65 31.77
CA HIS A 27 4.54 -35.45 30.40
C HIS A 27 5.23 -34.18 29.87
N ALA A 28 5.83 -34.29 28.70
CA ALA A 28 6.38 -33.17 27.97
C ALA A 28 5.34 -32.04 27.95
N GLU A 29 5.73 -30.86 28.45
CA GLU A 29 4.99 -29.64 28.22
C GLU A 29 4.81 -29.48 26.71
N GLU A 30 3.56 -29.35 26.30
CA GLU A 30 3.16 -28.82 25.00
C GLU A 30 3.93 -27.52 24.81
N THR A 31 4.92 -27.55 23.92
CA THR A 31 5.82 -26.42 23.67
C THR A 31 4.94 -25.31 23.11
N ALA A 32 4.73 -24.25 23.89
CA ALA A 32 3.99 -23.08 23.43
C ALA A 32 4.56 -22.63 22.07
N ASP A 33 3.68 -22.39 21.10
CA ASP A 33 4.10 -21.88 19.79
C ASP A 33 5.01 -20.66 19.99
N PRO A 34 6.17 -20.62 19.33
CA PRO A 34 7.12 -19.56 19.58
C PRO A 34 6.52 -18.24 19.12
N ALA A 35 6.52 -17.26 20.02
CA ALA A 35 5.89 -15.96 19.78
C ALA A 35 6.42 -15.33 18.49
N GLY A 36 5.50 -14.95 17.59
CA GLY A 36 5.80 -14.22 16.37
C GLY A 36 5.50 -12.73 16.48
N ILE A 37 5.50 -12.07 15.33
CA ILE A 37 5.13 -10.65 15.18
C ILE A 37 4.00 -10.57 14.15
N VAL A 38 2.98 -9.77 14.45
CA VAL A 38 1.93 -9.40 13.49
C VAL A 38 2.10 -7.93 13.15
N LEU A 39 2.16 -7.64 11.85
CA LEU A 39 2.34 -6.30 11.30
C LEU A 39 1.10 -5.98 10.48
N ALA A 40 0.27 -5.07 10.98
CA ALA A 40 -0.88 -4.57 10.24
C ALA A 40 -0.41 -3.93 8.91
N ALA A 41 -1.23 -4.06 7.88
CA ALA A 41 -1.04 -3.31 6.65
C ALA A 41 -1.04 -1.79 6.96
N PRO A 42 -0.14 -1.00 6.34
CA PRO A 42 -0.15 0.44 6.49
C PRO A 42 -1.40 1.04 5.85
N ASP A 43 -1.64 2.32 6.10
CA ASP A 43 -2.72 3.04 5.45
C ASP A 43 -2.50 3.11 3.93
N ARG A 44 -3.58 2.94 3.18
CA ARG A 44 -3.65 3.21 1.75
C ARG A 44 -3.38 4.69 1.52
N TYR A 45 -2.51 4.99 0.55
CA TYR A 45 -2.13 6.34 0.16
C TYR A 45 -3.33 7.22 -0.21
N THR A 46 -4.28 6.65 -0.96
CA THR A 46 -5.50 7.36 -1.36
C THR A 46 -6.52 7.34 -0.22
N PRO A 47 -6.92 8.51 0.32
CA PRO A 47 -7.93 8.55 1.37
C PRO A 47 -9.26 7.93 0.93
N VAL A 48 -10.03 7.44 1.90
CA VAL A 48 -11.41 6.98 1.69
C VAL A 48 -12.21 8.10 1.04
N GLN A 49 -12.90 7.78 -0.05
CA GLN A 49 -13.79 8.75 -0.68
C GLN A 49 -15.05 8.94 0.16
N ASP A 50 -15.37 10.19 0.50
CA ASP A 50 -16.61 10.55 1.18
C ASP A 50 -17.28 11.74 0.47
N VAL A 51 -18.10 11.45 -0.54
CA VAL A 51 -18.66 12.48 -1.42
C VAL A 51 -19.80 13.19 -0.70
N LEU A 52 -19.69 14.51 -0.57
CA LEU A 52 -20.76 15.36 -0.04
C LEU A 52 -21.78 15.67 -1.13
N TYR A 53 -23.05 15.81 -0.74
CA TYR A 53 -24.15 16.14 -1.64
C TYR A 53 -25.03 17.31 -1.15
N ALA A 54 -25.05 17.55 0.16
CA ALA A 54 -25.77 18.66 0.78
C ALA A 54 -25.18 18.93 2.18
N ALA A 55 -25.35 20.16 2.67
CA ALA A 55 -25.02 20.55 4.03
C ALA A 55 -26.13 21.46 4.57
N GLY A 56 -26.63 21.14 5.77
CA GLY A 56 -27.64 21.90 6.49
C GLY A 56 -27.11 22.45 7.81
N ASP A 57 -28.02 22.91 8.68
CA ASP A 57 -27.65 23.44 10.00
C ASP A 57 -27.45 22.32 11.02
N THR A 58 -28.05 21.15 10.80
CA THR A 58 -28.03 20.02 11.72
C THR A 58 -27.18 18.85 11.25
N GLY A 59 -26.79 18.82 9.97
CA GLY A 59 -26.04 17.71 9.41
C GLY A 59 -25.64 17.89 7.96
N TYR A 60 -25.20 16.80 7.34
CA TYR A 60 -24.79 16.75 5.95
C TYR A 60 -25.17 15.43 5.29
N LEU A 61 -25.39 15.49 3.99
CA LEU A 61 -25.65 14.32 3.15
C LEU A 61 -24.35 13.88 2.47
N HIS A 62 -24.02 12.61 2.61
CA HIS A 62 -22.80 12.06 2.03
C HIS A 62 -22.99 10.64 1.49
N ARG A 63 -21.99 10.18 0.73
CA ARG A 63 -21.81 8.79 0.36
C ARG A 63 -20.35 8.39 0.51
N ARG A 64 -20.12 7.46 1.43
CA ARG A 64 -18.79 6.94 1.73
C ARG A 64 -18.45 5.72 0.89
N GLU A 65 -17.19 5.60 0.51
CA GLU A 65 -16.61 4.36 -0.04
C GLU A 65 -16.76 3.22 0.98
N THR A 66 -17.28 2.08 0.53
CA THR A 66 -17.46 0.88 1.33
C THR A 66 -16.20 0.01 1.32
N SER A 67 -16.17 -1.05 2.12
CA SER A 67 -15.03 -1.96 2.24
C SER A 67 -14.69 -2.73 0.94
N ASP A 68 -15.63 -2.86 0.01
CA ASP A 68 -15.41 -3.43 -1.32
C ASP A 68 -14.99 -2.38 -2.36
N GLY A 69 -14.85 -1.11 -1.96
CA GLY A 69 -14.52 0.00 -2.85
C GLY A 69 -15.73 0.55 -3.63
N SER A 70 -16.93 -0.01 -3.43
CA SER A 70 -18.16 0.56 -3.98
C SER A 70 -18.59 1.81 -3.20
N THR A 71 -19.71 2.42 -3.58
CA THR A 71 -20.20 3.64 -2.94
C THR A 71 -21.48 3.35 -2.16
N ALA A 72 -21.47 3.64 -0.87
CA ALA A 72 -22.61 3.45 0.02
C ALA A 72 -23.88 4.17 -0.49
N PRO A 73 -25.08 3.77 0.01
CA PRO A 73 -26.29 4.57 -0.15
C PRO A 73 -26.11 6.00 0.40
N TYR A 74 -27.03 6.91 0.04
CA TYR A 74 -27.04 8.26 0.60
C TYR A 74 -27.34 8.23 2.10
N GLN A 75 -26.44 8.82 2.88
CA GLN A 75 -26.52 8.88 4.33
C GLN A 75 -26.57 10.33 4.79
N TRP A 76 -27.54 10.66 5.63
CA TRP A 76 -27.56 11.90 6.38
C TRP A 76 -26.87 11.68 7.71
N ARG A 77 -25.82 12.45 7.96
CA ARG A 77 -25.12 12.46 9.24
C ARG A 77 -25.37 13.77 9.97
N GLY A 78 -26.02 13.67 11.12
CA GLY A 78 -26.19 14.77 12.05
C GLY A 78 -24.84 15.18 12.65
N PHE A 79 -24.70 16.47 12.96
CA PHE A 79 -23.55 17.00 13.69
C PHE A 79 -23.49 16.51 15.15
N ASP A 80 -24.57 15.89 15.64
CA ASP A 80 -24.64 15.14 16.90
C ASP A 80 -24.05 13.72 16.80
N GLY A 81 -23.63 13.30 15.60
CA GLY A 81 -23.08 11.98 15.31
C GLY A 81 -24.12 10.94 14.88
N THR A 82 -25.42 11.27 14.84
CA THR A 82 -26.45 10.36 14.35
C THR A 82 -26.33 10.15 12.84
N GLU A 83 -26.57 8.94 12.35
CA GLU A 83 -26.48 8.61 10.91
C GLU A 83 -27.76 7.89 10.46
N ARG A 84 -28.31 8.29 9.31
CA ARG A 84 -29.57 7.77 8.77
C ARG A 84 -29.51 7.62 7.26
N THR A 85 -29.94 6.48 6.72
CA THR A 85 -30.09 6.29 5.27
C THR A 85 -31.25 7.12 4.73
N VAL A 86 -31.02 7.86 3.64
CA VAL A 86 -32.05 8.64 2.95
C VAL A 86 -32.63 7.82 1.80
N GLU A 87 -33.65 7.01 2.11
CA GLU A 87 -34.32 6.15 1.13
C GLU A 87 -34.94 6.94 -0.03
N GLY A 88 -34.84 6.38 -1.24
CA GLY A 88 -35.42 6.97 -2.46
C GLY A 88 -34.65 8.17 -3.03
N PHE A 89 -33.70 8.74 -2.29
CA PHE A 89 -32.86 9.82 -2.80
C PHE A 89 -31.79 9.25 -3.73
N THR A 90 -31.74 9.72 -4.97
CA THR A 90 -30.74 9.25 -5.96
C THR A 90 -29.66 10.30 -6.28
N GLY A 91 -29.68 11.45 -5.59
CA GLY A 91 -28.85 12.62 -5.91
C GLY A 91 -29.36 13.43 -7.10
N LYS A 92 -30.41 12.94 -7.75
CA LYS A 92 -31.11 13.59 -8.86
C LYS A 92 -32.58 13.19 -8.82
N LEU A 93 -33.41 13.99 -9.48
CA LEU A 93 -34.78 13.59 -9.80
C LEU A 93 -34.77 12.84 -11.15
N PRO A 94 -35.69 11.88 -11.37
CA PRO A 94 -35.75 11.11 -12.61
C PRO A 94 -35.71 12.01 -13.86
N GLY A 95 -34.74 11.75 -14.75
CA GLY A 95 -34.58 12.50 -16.01
C GLY A 95 -33.96 13.90 -15.89
N GLN A 96 -33.54 14.36 -14.71
CA GLN A 96 -33.11 15.75 -14.47
C GLN A 96 -31.67 15.88 -13.93
N GLN A 97 -31.03 17.01 -14.21
CA GLN A 97 -29.82 17.48 -13.52
C GLN A 97 -30.18 18.74 -12.72
N GLY A 98 -29.70 18.87 -11.49
CA GLY A 98 -30.09 19.99 -10.62
C GLY A 98 -29.34 20.08 -9.30
N HIS A 99 -29.61 21.16 -8.55
CA HIS A 99 -29.04 21.43 -7.22
C HIS A 99 -30.05 21.09 -6.13
N TYR A 100 -29.89 19.96 -5.44
CA TYR A 100 -30.89 19.44 -4.51
C TYR A 100 -30.39 19.49 -3.07
N GLY A 101 -31.12 20.19 -2.18
CA GLY A 101 -30.79 20.29 -0.76
C GLY A 101 -29.64 21.26 -0.45
N ALA A 102 -29.36 22.22 -1.32
CA ALA A 102 -28.27 23.17 -1.10
C ALA A 102 -28.59 24.13 0.05
N GLY A 103 -27.67 24.20 1.04
CA GLY A 103 -27.80 25.08 2.19
C GLY A 103 -29.06 24.83 3.02
N THR A 104 -29.41 23.57 3.26
CA THR A 104 -30.58 23.20 4.08
C THR A 104 -30.49 21.78 4.64
N ASP A 105 -31.28 21.49 5.68
CA ASP A 105 -31.52 20.13 6.17
C ASP A 105 -32.61 19.38 5.37
N ILE A 106 -33.35 20.05 4.48
CA ILE A 106 -34.47 19.43 3.75
C ILE A 106 -34.02 18.90 2.37
N LEU A 107 -34.29 17.63 2.11
CA LEU A 107 -33.93 16.94 0.87
C LEU A 107 -35.18 16.62 0.02
N PRO A 108 -35.14 16.85 -1.30
CA PRO A 108 -36.23 16.48 -2.20
C PRO A 108 -36.10 15.01 -2.60
N VAL A 109 -37.08 14.19 -2.23
CA VAL A 109 -37.16 12.77 -2.59
C VAL A 109 -38.34 12.57 -3.54
N PRO A 110 -38.16 12.02 -4.75
CA PRO A 110 -39.26 11.81 -5.68
C PRO A 110 -40.20 10.70 -5.18
N VAL A 111 -41.51 10.88 -5.40
CA VAL A 111 -42.49 9.78 -5.36
C VAL A 111 -42.72 9.33 -6.80
N ASP A 112 -42.26 8.13 -7.13
CA ASP A 112 -42.50 7.44 -8.41
C ASP A 112 -42.63 8.35 -9.66
N ALA A 113 -43.58 8.09 -10.56
CA ALA A 113 -43.84 8.91 -11.76
C ALA A 113 -44.95 9.95 -11.55
N SER A 114 -45.40 10.16 -10.30
CA SER A 114 -46.60 10.95 -9.95
C SER A 114 -46.44 12.47 -10.00
N GLY A 115 -45.24 12.99 -10.31
CA GLY A 115 -44.98 14.44 -10.28
C GLY A 115 -44.94 15.03 -8.87
N VAL A 116 -44.92 14.19 -7.83
CA VAL A 116 -44.85 14.61 -6.42
C VAL A 116 -43.42 14.49 -5.90
N VAL A 117 -42.93 15.55 -5.25
CA VAL A 117 -41.64 15.57 -4.54
C VAL A 117 -41.91 15.63 -3.03
N GLN A 118 -41.38 14.68 -2.29
CA GLN A 118 -41.34 14.71 -0.82
C GLN A 118 -40.19 15.57 -0.35
N LEU A 119 -40.50 16.66 0.35
CA LEU A 119 -39.53 17.47 1.06
C LEU A 119 -39.31 16.85 2.43
N ARG A 120 -38.22 16.09 2.56
CA ARG A 120 -37.94 15.28 3.74
C ARG A 120 -36.85 15.93 4.59
N ASP A 121 -37.12 16.08 5.87
CA ASP A 121 -36.12 16.30 6.89
C ASP A 121 -35.57 14.93 7.34
N PRO A 122 -34.34 14.58 7.01
CA PRO A 122 -33.75 13.32 7.42
C PRO A 122 -33.39 13.28 8.91
N ALA A 123 -33.21 14.41 9.59
CA ALA A 123 -32.90 14.46 11.02
C ALA A 123 -34.14 14.10 11.87
N THR A 124 -35.31 14.62 11.50
CA THR A 124 -36.58 14.39 12.23
C THR A 124 -37.45 13.29 11.63
N GLY A 125 -37.27 12.98 10.35
CA GLY A 125 -38.14 12.08 9.58
C GLY A 125 -39.41 12.76 9.07
N GLU A 126 -39.60 14.06 9.32
CA GLU A 126 -40.73 14.82 8.78
C GLU A 126 -40.67 14.82 7.25
N SER A 127 -41.81 14.63 6.60
CA SER A 127 -41.93 14.66 5.14
C SER A 127 -43.15 15.46 4.74
N THR A 128 -42.99 16.35 3.77
CA THR A 128 -44.08 17.16 3.25
C THR A 128 -44.19 16.99 1.73
N PRO A 129 -45.35 16.59 1.18
CA PRO A 129 -45.52 16.47 -0.26
C PRO A 129 -45.65 17.85 -0.91
N LEU A 130 -44.93 18.04 -2.01
CA LEU A 130 -45.07 19.17 -2.92
C LEU A 130 -45.37 18.64 -4.33
N THR A 131 -46.51 19.03 -4.89
CA THR A 131 -46.90 18.66 -6.26
C THR A 131 -46.20 19.59 -7.24
N VAL A 132 -45.49 19.03 -8.22
CA VAL A 132 -44.94 19.77 -9.36
C VAL A 132 -46.03 19.87 -10.43
N PRO A 133 -46.43 21.08 -10.88
CA PRO A 133 -47.43 21.23 -11.92
C PRO A 133 -47.04 20.56 -13.24
N ASP A 134 -48.03 20.08 -13.98
CA ASP A 134 -47.82 19.46 -15.30
C ASP A 134 -47.06 20.39 -16.25
N GLY A 135 -46.12 19.83 -17.01
CA GLY A 135 -45.27 20.58 -17.93
C GLY A 135 -44.09 21.32 -17.27
N GLN A 136 -43.94 21.21 -15.95
CA GLN A 136 -42.78 21.74 -15.22
C GLN A 136 -41.79 20.66 -14.81
N TYR A 137 -40.50 21.03 -14.75
CA TYR A 137 -39.40 20.12 -14.45
C TYR A 137 -38.49 20.67 -13.36
N THR A 138 -38.23 19.89 -12.32
CA THR A 138 -37.47 20.35 -11.15
C THR A 138 -35.97 20.49 -11.43
N VAL A 139 -35.43 21.68 -11.16
CA VAL A 139 -34.03 22.03 -11.37
C VAL A 139 -33.25 22.32 -10.08
N ALA A 140 -33.93 22.64 -8.97
CA ALA A 140 -33.29 22.78 -7.67
C ALA A 140 -34.27 22.69 -6.49
N SER A 141 -33.74 22.53 -5.28
CA SER A 141 -34.49 22.73 -4.04
C SER A 141 -33.63 23.43 -2.97
N PHE A 142 -34.28 24.32 -2.23
CA PHE A 142 -33.69 25.10 -1.15
C PHE A 142 -34.66 25.13 0.04
N GLY A 143 -34.41 24.28 1.03
CA GLY A 143 -35.36 24.06 2.11
C GLY A 143 -36.70 23.55 1.60
N ARG A 144 -37.78 24.24 1.99
CA ARG A 144 -39.15 23.92 1.55
C ARG A 144 -39.54 24.58 0.21
N THR A 145 -38.58 25.20 -0.49
CA THR A 145 -38.79 25.82 -1.79
C THR A 145 -38.23 24.92 -2.90
N VAL A 146 -39.01 24.69 -3.94
CA VAL A 146 -38.59 23.91 -5.11
C VAL A 146 -38.59 24.82 -6.33
N LEU A 147 -37.49 24.79 -7.09
CA LEU A 147 -37.41 25.49 -8.37
C LEU A 147 -37.66 24.53 -9.52
N THR A 148 -38.57 24.93 -10.40
CA THR A 148 -38.91 24.20 -11.61
C THR A 148 -38.79 25.09 -12.85
N VAL A 149 -38.66 24.48 -14.02
CA VAL A 149 -38.68 25.18 -15.31
C VAL A 149 -39.81 24.68 -16.19
N SER A 150 -40.36 25.56 -17.01
CA SER A 150 -41.19 25.18 -18.15
C SER A 150 -40.41 25.41 -19.46
N TYR A 151 -40.70 24.60 -20.46
CA TYR A 151 -40.08 24.70 -21.79
C TYR A 151 -41.09 25.22 -22.81
N ASN A 152 -40.60 25.99 -23.78
CA ASN A 152 -41.36 26.31 -24.98
C ASN A 152 -41.35 25.13 -25.99
N ASP A 153 -42.06 25.29 -27.11
CA ASP A 153 -42.23 24.24 -28.15
C ASP A 153 -40.91 23.75 -28.79
N VAL A 154 -39.82 24.50 -28.63
CA VAL A 154 -38.47 24.14 -29.13
C VAL A 154 -37.53 23.69 -28.01
N TRP A 155 -38.08 23.28 -26.85
CA TRP A 155 -37.34 22.75 -25.70
C TRP A 155 -36.31 23.73 -25.12
N GLN A 156 -36.60 25.02 -25.18
CA GLN A 156 -35.84 26.06 -24.49
C GLN A 156 -36.58 26.48 -23.22
N VAL A 157 -35.84 26.75 -22.14
CA VAL A 157 -36.43 27.20 -20.88
C VAL A 157 -37.15 28.53 -21.10
N ASP A 158 -38.46 28.53 -20.95
CA ASP A 158 -39.33 29.70 -21.10
C ASP A 158 -39.39 30.49 -19.79
N ARG A 159 -39.75 29.80 -18.70
CA ARG A 159 -39.85 30.39 -17.36
C ARG A 159 -39.20 29.51 -16.32
N LEU A 160 -38.72 30.18 -15.27
CA LEU A 160 -38.41 29.56 -13.99
C LEU A 160 -39.62 29.73 -13.08
N HIS A 161 -39.86 28.79 -12.19
CA HIS A 161 -41.00 28.75 -11.29
C HIS A 161 -40.52 28.49 -9.87
N ILE A 162 -41.05 29.26 -8.91
CA ILE A 162 -40.81 29.04 -7.49
C ILE A 162 -42.04 28.36 -6.91
N LEU A 163 -41.88 27.09 -6.51
CA LEU A 163 -42.91 26.30 -5.89
C LEU A 163 -42.74 26.31 -4.37
N ARG A 164 -43.80 26.62 -3.63
CA ARG A 164 -43.85 26.54 -2.16
C ARG A 164 -45.16 25.94 -1.69
N LEU A 165 -45.13 25.23 -0.57
CA LEU A 165 -46.36 24.80 0.09
C LEU A 165 -46.95 25.96 0.92
N GLN A 166 -48.22 26.25 0.70
CA GLN A 166 -49.00 27.17 1.53
C GLN A 166 -50.37 26.54 1.79
N ASP A 167 -50.76 26.41 3.07
CA ASP A 167 -52.04 25.82 3.50
C ASP A 167 -52.34 24.44 2.88
N GLY A 168 -51.32 23.61 2.72
CA GLY A 168 -51.43 22.27 2.14
C GLY A 168 -51.55 22.22 0.60
N THR A 169 -51.43 23.36 -0.08
CA THR A 169 -51.48 23.45 -1.56
C THR A 169 -50.16 24.03 -2.11
N THR A 170 -49.69 23.53 -3.25
CA THR A 170 -48.53 24.11 -3.93
C THR A 170 -48.92 25.46 -4.56
N THR A 171 -48.21 26.51 -4.19
CA THR A 171 -48.23 27.81 -4.86
C THR A 171 -47.12 27.87 -5.90
N ASP A 172 -47.42 28.43 -7.08
CA ASP A 172 -46.47 28.62 -8.19
C ASP A 172 -46.29 30.12 -8.47
N THR A 173 -45.06 30.59 -8.30
CA THR A 173 -44.66 31.95 -8.67
C THR A 173 -43.78 31.92 -9.92
N PRO A 174 -44.29 32.31 -11.10
CA PRO A 174 -43.50 32.34 -12.33
C PRO A 174 -42.51 33.51 -12.34
N VAL A 175 -41.30 33.24 -12.83
CA VAL A 175 -40.19 34.18 -12.95
C VAL A 175 -39.76 34.25 -14.42
N ALA A 176 -39.93 35.41 -15.04
CA ALA A 176 -39.48 35.67 -16.40
C ALA A 176 -37.99 36.05 -16.42
N PRO A 177 -37.24 35.68 -17.48
CA PRO A 177 -35.89 36.20 -17.65
C PRO A 177 -35.95 37.72 -17.95
N PRO A 178 -34.88 38.48 -17.61
CA PRO A 178 -34.77 39.87 -18.03
C PRO A 178 -34.82 40.01 -19.56
N GLU A 179 -35.20 41.20 -20.05
CA GLU A 179 -35.29 41.47 -21.49
C GLU A 179 -33.98 41.12 -22.22
N GLY A 180 -34.08 40.40 -23.34
CA GLY A 180 -32.93 39.98 -24.14
C GLY A 180 -32.13 38.80 -23.58
N LEU A 181 -32.47 38.29 -22.39
CA LEU A 181 -31.84 37.11 -21.79
C LEU A 181 -32.74 35.89 -21.86
N ARG A 182 -32.13 34.71 -21.78
CA ARG A 182 -32.82 33.41 -21.69
C ARG A 182 -32.13 32.55 -20.66
N PHE A 183 -32.91 31.84 -19.85
CA PHE A 183 -32.36 30.90 -18.88
C PHE A 183 -31.55 29.80 -19.58
N GLY A 184 -30.45 29.40 -18.97
CA GLY A 184 -29.68 28.24 -19.43
C GLY A 184 -30.48 26.94 -19.27
N ARG A 185 -30.09 25.90 -20.00
CA ARG A 185 -30.71 24.56 -19.87
C ARG A 185 -30.64 24.01 -18.44
N TYR A 186 -29.56 24.32 -17.72
CA TYR A 186 -29.37 24.04 -16.30
C TYR A 186 -29.19 25.37 -15.58
N PRO A 187 -30.30 26.05 -15.27
CA PRO A 187 -30.24 27.47 -14.95
C PRO A 187 -29.76 27.73 -13.53
N VAL A 188 -29.68 26.76 -12.62
CA VAL A 188 -29.21 27.02 -11.25
C VAL A 188 -27.71 26.74 -11.14
N ALA A 189 -26.96 27.61 -10.46
CA ALA A 189 -25.53 27.43 -10.19
C ALA A 189 -25.19 27.32 -8.70
N ALA A 190 -25.97 27.98 -7.84
CA ALA A 190 -25.83 27.95 -6.39
C ALA A 190 -27.09 28.51 -5.74
N GLY A 191 -27.22 28.39 -4.42
CA GLY A 191 -28.27 29.05 -3.66
C GLY A 191 -28.33 28.59 -2.21
N ASP A 192 -29.25 29.19 -1.47
CA ASP A 192 -29.62 28.87 -0.10
C ASP A 192 -31.14 29.02 0.07
N GLY A 193 -31.66 28.86 1.28
CA GLY A 193 -33.09 29.02 1.56
C GLY A 193 -33.71 30.40 1.25
N ARG A 194 -32.91 31.39 0.84
CA ARG A 194 -33.33 32.78 0.62
C ARG A 194 -33.05 33.29 -0.79
N LEU A 195 -32.03 32.79 -1.49
CA LEU A 195 -31.75 33.16 -2.89
C LEU A 195 -31.23 31.98 -3.72
N ALA A 196 -31.38 32.10 -5.04
CA ALA A 196 -30.69 31.24 -6.00
C ALA A 196 -29.89 32.08 -7.00
N VAL A 197 -28.68 31.62 -7.33
CA VAL A 197 -27.89 32.17 -8.43
C VAL A 197 -28.23 31.38 -9.69
N VAL A 198 -28.69 32.09 -10.71
CA VAL A 198 -29.13 31.51 -11.98
C VAL A 198 -28.26 31.94 -13.16
N LYS A 199 -28.08 31.02 -14.10
CA LYS A 199 -27.31 31.15 -15.33
C LYS A 199 -28.24 31.39 -16.51
N PHE A 200 -27.80 32.27 -17.40
CA PHE A 200 -28.41 32.46 -18.70
C PHE A 200 -27.68 31.66 -19.78
N THR A 201 -28.23 31.62 -20.99
CA THR A 201 -27.58 31.00 -22.16
C THR A 201 -26.27 31.68 -22.55
N ARG A 202 -26.07 32.93 -22.10
CA ARG A 202 -24.82 33.68 -22.18
C ARG A 202 -24.23 33.86 -20.78
N GLY A 203 -22.93 33.62 -20.64
CA GLY A 203 -22.18 33.69 -19.38
C GLY A 203 -21.83 35.12 -18.94
N HIS A 204 -22.02 36.14 -19.77
CA HIS A 204 -21.73 37.54 -19.43
C HIS A 204 -22.66 38.15 -18.35
N THR A 205 -23.75 37.46 -18.01
CA THR A 205 -24.69 37.89 -16.98
C THR A 205 -25.12 36.68 -16.14
N LEU A 206 -25.21 36.88 -14.84
CA LEU A 206 -25.86 35.98 -13.88
C LEU A 206 -27.14 36.63 -13.37
N GLY A 207 -28.07 35.83 -12.86
CA GLY A 207 -29.23 36.31 -12.12
C GLY A 207 -29.11 35.96 -10.65
N VAL A 208 -29.49 36.86 -9.76
CA VAL A 208 -29.72 36.57 -8.34
C VAL A 208 -31.22 36.62 -8.11
N LEU A 209 -31.82 35.46 -7.89
CA LEU A 209 -33.25 35.29 -7.64
C LEU A 209 -33.53 35.30 -6.15
N ASP A 210 -34.38 36.22 -5.70
CA ASP A 210 -34.91 36.21 -4.34
C ASP A 210 -35.97 35.11 -4.18
N LEU A 211 -35.64 34.16 -3.30
CA LEU A 211 -36.41 33.00 -2.83
C LEU A 211 -37.84 33.30 -2.39
N THR A 212 -38.12 34.54 -1.98
CA THR A 212 -39.33 34.92 -1.26
C THR A 212 -40.25 35.74 -2.16
N THR A 213 -39.69 36.72 -2.85
CA THR A 213 -40.41 37.69 -3.67
C THR A 213 -40.51 37.30 -5.15
N GLY A 214 -39.62 36.42 -5.64
CA GLY A 214 -39.50 36.12 -7.07
C GLY A 214 -38.76 37.21 -7.86
N ALA A 215 -38.17 38.20 -7.19
CA ALA A 215 -37.39 39.24 -7.84
C ALA A 215 -36.07 38.68 -8.40
N LEU A 216 -35.85 38.85 -9.71
CA LEU A 216 -34.65 38.40 -10.40
C LEU A 216 -33.76 39.59 -10.76
N THR A 217 -32.61 39.71 -10.11
CA THR A 217 -31.65 40.81 -10.32
C THR A 217 -30.53 40.37 -11.26
N PRO A 218 -30.36 40.97 -12.45
CA PRO A 218 -29.24 40.67 -13.34
C PRO A 218 -27.93 41.29 -12.82
N VAL A 219 -26.85 40.51 -12.88
CA VAL A 219 -25.50 40.87 -12.41
C VAL A 219 -24.50 40.64 -13.55
N PRO A 220 -23.79 41.69 -14.02
CA PRO A 220 -22.72 41.53 -15.01
C PRO A 220 -21.56 40.70 -14.46
N THR A 221 -21.14 39.66 -15.18
CA THR A 221 -20.09 38.75 -14.71
C THR A 221 -18.68 39.22 -15.06
N ASN A 222 -18.56 40.11 -16.06
CA ASN A 222 -17.30 40.60 -16.63
C ASN A 222 -16.33 39.46 -17.05
N LEU A 223 -16.89 38.34 -17.49
CA LEU A 223 -16.13 37.21 -18.02
C LEU A 223 -15.64 37.51 -19.45
N SER A 224 -14.42 37.08 -19.74
CA SER A 224 -13.80 37.23 -21.07
C SER A 224 -14.30 36.17 -22.07
N VAL A 225 -14.82 35.05 -21.59
CA VAL A 225 -15.31 33.93 -22.41
C VAL A 225 -16.80 33.74 -22.15
N ASP A 226 -17.60 33.72 -23.23
CA ASP A 226 -19.05 33.47 -23.16
C ASP A 226 -19.35 31.95 -23.06
N ASP A 227 -18.96 31.33 -21.94
CA ASP A 227 -19.20 29.90 -21.68
C ASP A 227 -19.86 29.71 -20.30
N PRO A 228 -21.20 29.60 -20.23
CA PRO A 228 -21.93 29.41 -18.98
C PRO A 228 -21.83 27.99 -18.40
N VAL A 229 -21.30 27.01 -19.14
CA VAL A 229 -21.15 25.63 -18.64
C VAL A 229 -20.04 25.56 -17.59
N ARG A 230 -18.97 26.33 -17.81
CA ARG A 230 -17.79 26.41 -16.93
C ARG A 230 -17.93 27.37 -15.75
N LEU A 231 -19.11 27.99 -15.60
CA LEU A 231 -19.39 28.97 -14.56
C LEU A 231 -19.88 28.30 -13.28
N GLN A 232 -19.12 28.52 -12.20
CA GLN A 232 -19.40 28.10 -10.84
C GLN A 232 -19.87 29.30 -10.01
N ALA A 233 -20.68 29.05 -8.99
CA ALA A 233 -21.09 30.07 -8.03
C ALA A 233 -21.11 29.51 -6.60
N ALA A 234 -21.01 30.42 -5.63
CA ALA A 234 -21.10 30.13 -4.21
C ALA A 234 -21.90 31.24 -3.53
N VAL A 235 -22.68 30.88 -2.51
CA VAL A 235 -23.53 31.82 -1.76
C VAL A 235 -23.26 31.64 -0.27
N SER A 236 -23.11 32.74 0.45
CA SER A 236 -23.07 32.79 1.91
C SER A 236 -24.15 33.76 2.41
N PRO A 237 -24.36 33.86 3.74
CA PRO A 237 -25.28 34.85 4.30
C PRO A 237 -25.00 36.30 3.86
N THR A 238 -23.74 36.62 3.53
CA THR A 238 -23.30 37.99 3.22
C THR A 238 -22.82 38.21 1.78
N HIS A 239 -22.43 37.16 1.06
CA HIS A 239 -21.79 37.29 -0.25
C HIS A 239 -22.34 36.33 -1.31
N VAL A 240 -22.21 36.74 -2.57
CA VAL A 240 -22.37 35.90 -3.76
C VAL A 240 -21.06 35.93 -4.53
N ALA A 241 -20.49 34.77 -4.83
CA ALA A 241 -19.26 34.64 -5.61
C ALA A 241 -19.48 33.83 -6.88
N TRP A 242 -18.74 34.15 -7.93
CA TRP A 242 -18.69 33.34 -9.16
C TRP A 242 -17.28 33.25 -9.72
N TYR A 243 -17.02 32.14 -10.42
CA TYR A 243 -15.74 31.82 -11.02
C TYR A 243 -15.97 31.01 -12.30
N GLN A 244 -15.22 31.32 -13.35
CA GLN A 244 -15.21 30.54 -14.58
C GLN A 244 -13.91 29.76 -14.70
N GLU A 245 -14.01 28.47 -14.99
CA GLU A 245 -12.83 27.61 -15.19
C GLU A 245 -11.85 28.21 -16.23
N GLY A 246 -10.56 28.22 -15.87
CA GLY A 246 -9.48 28.78 -16.67
C GLY A 246 -9.12 30.23 -16.34
N MET A 247 -9.92 30.92 -15.52
CA MET A 247 -9.62 32.26 -15.05
C MET A 247 -8.68 32.24 -13.82
N SER A 248 -8.01 33.35 -13.56
CA SER A 248 -7.12 33.52 -12.38
C SER A 248 -7.79 34.23 -11.20
N GLN A 249 -9.05 34.64 -11.35
CA GLN A 249 -9.78 35.41 -10.34
C GLN A 249 -11.25 34.98 -10.27
N ALA A 250 -11.77 34.87 -9.06
CA ALA A 250 -13.20 34.86 -8.78
C ALA A 250 -13.68 36.30 -8.56
N ARG A 251 -14.97 36.51 -8.77
CA ARG A 251 -15.66 37.77 -8.45
C ARG A 251 -16.56 37.55 -7.26
N VAL A 252 -16.60 38.52 -6.36
CA VAL A 252 -17.40 38.47 -5.14
C VAL A 252 -18.21 39.76 -5.00
N LEU A 253 -19.51 39.64 -4.77
CA LEU A 253 -20.43 40.72 -4.46
C LEU A 253 -21.04 40.55 -3.08
N ARG A 254 -21.40 41.67 -2.45
CA ARG A 254 -22.24 41.66 -1.27
C ARG A 254 -23.67 41.32 -1.65
N ARG A 255 -24.29 40.47 -0.83
CA ARG A 255 -25.67 40.02 -1.03
C ARG A 255 -26.69 41.15 -0.89
N ASP A 256 -26.41 42.11 -0.01
CA ASP A 256 -27.26 43.27 0.26
C ASP A 256 -27.00 44.47 -0.67
N ASP A 257 -26.00 44.37 -1.55
CA ASP A 257 -25.67 45.39 -2.55
C ASP A 257 -25.28 44.74 -3.88
N LEU A 258 -26.29 44.19 -4.58
CA LEU A 258 -26.10 43.53 -5.87
C LEU A 258 -25.76 44.50 -7.01
N ALA A 259 -25.97 45.80 -6.82
CA ALA A 259 -25.60 46.85 -7.78
C ALA A 259 -24.18 47.40 -7.52
N GLY A 260 -23.55 47.00 -6.42
CA GLY A 260 -22.20 47.38 -6.05
C GLY A 260 -21.11 46.84 -7.00
N THR A 261 -19.86 47.24 -6.75
CA THR A 261 -18.72 46.78 -7.54
C THR A 261 -18.20 45.44 -7.01
N ALA A 262 -18.10 44.44 -7.89
CA ALA A 262 -17.56 43.12 -7.53
C ALA A 262 -16.06 43.18 -7.23
N VAL A 263 -15.65 42.56 -6.13
CA VAL A 263 -14.24 42.42 -5.75
C VAL A 263 -13.61 41.26 -6.53
N SER A 264 -12.40 41.47 -7.07
CA SER A 264 -11.58 40.40 -7.65
C SER A 264 -10.77 39.71 -6.55
N VAL A 265 -10.95 38.40 -6.41
CA VAL A 265 -10.17 37.59 -5.47
C VAL A 265 -9.35 36.57 -6.26
N PRO A 266 -8.03 36.45 -6.04
CA PRO A 266 -7.20 35.47 -6.73
C PRO A 266 -7.70 34.04 -6.53
N VAL A 267 -7.74 33.27 -7.62
CA VAL A 267 -7.93 31.83 -7.60
C VAL A 267 -6.62 31.21 -8.08
N PRO A 268 -5.91 30.45 -7.23
CA PRO A 268 -4.66 29.81 -7.64
C PRO A 268 -4.90 28.90 -8.85
N THR A 269 -4.21 29.18 -9.96
CA THR A 269 -4.14 28.23 -11.06
C THR A 269 -3.27 27.06 -10.63
N SER A 270 -3.77 25.82 -10.72
CA SER A 270 -2.94 24.63 -10.51
C SER A 270 -2.85 23.83 -11.80
N ALA A 271 -1.67 23.29 -12.07
CA ALA A 271 -1.52 22.26 -13.11
C ALA A 271 -2.15 20.91 -12.68
N GLU A 272 -2.60 20.82 -11.44
CA GLU A 272 -3.07 19.60 -10.78
C GLU A 272 -4.57 19.35 -10.98
N GLY A 273 -5.35 20.37 -11.39
CA GLY A 273 -6.79 20.19 -11.51
C GLY A 273 -7.64 21.45 -11.73
N THR A 274 -8.94 21.23 -11.94
CA THR A 274 -9.94 22.30 -12.11
C THR A 274 -10.29 22.92 -10.75
N PRO A 275 -10.13 24.25 -10.54
CA PRO A 275 -10.48 24.88 -9.27
C PRO A 275 -11.98 24.81 -8.95
N VAL A 276 -12.29 24.66 -7.67
CA VAL A 276 -13.64 24.76 -7.10
C VAL A 276 -13.65 25.85 -6.04
N ILE A 277 -14.73 26.65 -6.00
CA ILE A 277 -14.85 27.79 -5.08
C ILE A 277 -15.92 27.57 -4.00
N GLY A 278 -15.72 28.19 -2.84
CA GLY A 278 -16.67 28.30 -1.73
C GLY A 278 -16.52 29.62 -0.99
N LEU A 279 -17.26 29.82 0.09
CA LEU A 279 -17.27 31.05 0.90
C LEU A 279 -17.33 30.70 2.38
N ALA A 280 -16.63 31.46 3.22
CA ALA A 280 -16.74 31.41 4.68
C ALA A 280 -16.50 32.81 5.25
N GLY A 281 -17.57 33.47 5.71
CA GLY A 281 -17.50 34.87 6.13
C GLY A 281 -16.95 35.76 5.00
N ASP A 282 -15.87 36.47 5.29
CA ASP A 282 -15.16 37.36 4.35
C ASP A 282 -13.99 36.67 3.61
N TRP A 283 -14.08 35.35 3.42
CA TRP A 283 -13.05 34.55 2.75
C TRP A 283 -13.61 33.74 1.57
N LEU A 284 -12.86 33.78 0.46
CA LEU A 284 -13.05 32.86 -0.66
C LEU A 284 -12.30 31.56 -0.38
N LEU A 285 -13.02 30.44 -0.41
CA LEU A 285 -12.43 29.11 -0.29
C LEU A 285 -12.09 28.58 -1.68
N THR A 286 -10.95 27.91 -1.82
CA THR A 286 -10.54 27.25 -3.07
C THR A 286 -9.93 25.88 -2.81
N THR A 287 -10.34 24.89 -3.61
CA THR A 287 -9.71 23.56 -3.74
C THR A 287 -9.69 23.15 -5.22
N HIS A 288 -9.28 21.92 -5.56
CA HIS A 288 -9.15 21.45 -6.94
C HIS A 288 -9.76 20.06 -7.14
N ARG A 289 -10.46 19.87 -8.26
CA ARG A 289 -10.78 18.56 -8.83
C ARG A 289 -9.53 18.03 -9.51
N PRO A 290 -8.91 16.94 -9.01
CA PRO A 290 -7.69 16.44 -9.60
C PRO A 290 -7.94 15.97 -11.03
N THR A 291 -6.94 16.11 -11.90
CA THR A 291 -7.00 15.49 -13.24
C THR A 291 -7.17 13.98 -13.11
N ALA A 292 -7.84 13.35 -14.09
CA ALA A 292 -7.97 11.90 -14.11
C ALA A 292 -6.58 11.23 -14.05
N PRO A 293 -6.40 10.20 -13.21
CA PRO A 293 -5.11 9.53 -13.08
C PRO A 293 -4.71 8.85 -14.40
N THR A 294 -3.41 8.79 -14.66
CA THR A 294 -2.80 8.00 -15.73
C THR A 294 -1.68 7.14 -15.14
N GLU A 295 -1.15 6.18 -15.89
CA GLU A 295 0.02 5.41 -15.42
C GLU A 295 1.25 6.28 -15.19
N GLN A 296 1.38 7.36 -15.96
CA GLN A 296 2.46 8.35 -15.84
C GLN A 296 2.20 9.35 -14.71
N ASN A 297 0.92 9.62 -14.40
CA ASN A 297 0.44 10.48 -13.33
C ASN A 297 -0.48 9.68 -12.39
N PRO A 298 0.10 8.85 -11.50
CA PRO A 298 -0.65 7.94 -10.64
C PRO A 298 -1.70 8.68 -9.79
N PRO A 299 -2.67 7.98 -9.16
CA PRO A 299 -3.71 8.62 -8.37
C PRO A 299 -3.12 9.65 -7.40
N LEU A 300 -3.39 10.92 -7.69
CA LEU A 300 -3.16 12.03 -6.78
C LEU A 300 -3.99 11.80 -5.51
N ARG A 301 -3.65 12.52 -4.44
CA ARG A 301 -4.54 12.66 -3.28
C ARG A 301 -5.94 13.04 -3.76
N ARG A 302 -6.97 12.70 -3.00
CA ARG A 302 -8.38 13.01 -3.33
C ARG A 302 -8.63 14.54 -3.27
N GLY A 303 -8.11 15.28 -4.24
CA GLY A 303 -8.18 16.74 -4.38
C GLY A 303 -6.91 17.50 -3.96
N GLY A 304 -6.97 18.83 -4.10
CA GLY A 304 -5.86 19.74 -3.82
C GLY A 304 -5.94 20.39 -2.43
N PRO A 305 -4.99 21.27 -2.08
CA PRO A 305 -5.03 21.98 -0.80
C PRO A 305 -6.28 22.87 -0.70
N LEU A 306 -6.95 22.83 0.46
CA LEU A 306 -8.02 23.76 0.77
C LEU A 306 -7.40 25.06 1.27
N ARG A 307 -7.61 26.15 0.53
CA ARG A 307 -7.11 27.49 0.88
C ARG A 307 -8.26 28.45 1.12
N ALA A 308 -8.01 29.44 1.97
CA ALA A 308 -8.88 30.58 2.19
C ALA A 308 -8.14 31.87 1.81
N THR A 309 -8.70 32.64 0.89
CA THR A 309 -8.17 33.94 0.46
C THR A 309 -9.07 35.05 0.99
N PRO A 310 -8.55 36.05 1.72
CA PRO A 310 -9.37 37.13 2.26
C PRO A 310 -9.94 37.99 1.12
N ILE A 311 -11.24 38.24 1.15
CA ILE A 311 -11.94 39.02 0.12
C ILE A 311 -11.45 40.48 0.15
N GLY A 312 -11.14 41.01 1.33
CA GLY A 312 -10.55 42.34 1.52
C GLY A 312 -9.09 42.48 1.06
N GLY A 313 -8.48 41.43 0.51
CA GLY A 313 -7.07 41.39 0.12
C GLY A 313 -6.15 40.85 1.22
N GLY A 314 -4.98 40.36 0.81
CA GLY A 314 -3.99 39.71 1.67
C GLY A 314 -3.55 38.35 1.14
N SER A 315 -2.67 37.67 1.87
CA SER A 315 -2.16 36.36 1.49
C SER A 315 -3.17 35.24 1.81
N PRO A 316 -3.33 34.24 0.93
CA PRO A 316 -4.11 33.04 1.24
C PRO A 316 -3.54 32.27 2.44
N VAL A 317 -4.43 31.63 3.21
CA VAL A 317 -4.07 30.69 4.28
C VAL A 317 -4.47 29.28 3.84
N THR A 318 -3.59 28.30 4.04
CA THR A 318 -3.92 26.89 3.83
C THR A 318 -4.64 26.35 5.06
N LEU A 319 -5.87 25.86 4.86
CA LEU A 319 -6.68 25.22 5.90
C LEU A 319 -6.43 23.71 5.95
N LEU A 320 -6.33 23.04 4.80
CA LEU A 320 -6.02 21.61 4.69
C LEU A 320 -4.97 21.37 3.60
N ASN A 321 -4.07 20.41 3.83
CA ASN A 321 -3.06 20.02 2.84
C ASN A 321 -3.69 19.36 1.61
N ALA A 322 -4.76 18.60 1.81
CA ALA A 322 -5.59 18.03 0.75
C ALA A 322 -7.06 18.00 1.17
N ALA A 323 -7.96 18.27 0.23
CA ALA A 323 -9.41 18.16 0.42
C ALA A 323 -10.09 17.75 -0.88
N GLN A 324 -11.13 16.92 -0.78
CA GLN A 324 -12.02 16.60 -1.89
C GLN A 324 -12.59 17.88 -2.48
N ALA A 325 -12.90 17.83 -3.77
CA ALA A 325 -13.39 18.98 -4.49
C ALA A 325 -14.86 19.35 -4.20
N ASP A 326 -15.48 18.63 -3.26
CA ASP A 326 -16.84 18.84 -2.81
C ASP A 326 -16.84 19.86 -1.67
N LEU A 327 -17.27 21.09 -1.97
CA LEU A 327 -17.43 22.19 -1.02
C LEU A 327 -18.90 22.58 -0.95
N TYR A 328 -19.58 22.24 0.14
CA TYR A 328 -21.00 22.52 0.31
C TYR A 328 -21.25 23.62 1.33
N GLN A 329 -21.95 24.68 0.92
CA GLN A 329 -22.27 25.82 1.78
C GLN A 329 -23.21 25.43 2.91
N SER A 330 -22.91 25.90 4.13
CA SER A 330 -23.79 25.77 5.28
C SER A 330 -24.76 26.96 5.36
N PRO A 331 -26.03 26.76 5.77
CA PRO A 331 -27.02 27.84 5.84
C PRO A 331 -26.60 29.00 6.76
N GLY A 332 -26.01 28.69 7.93
CA GLY A 332 -25.42 29.68 8.85
C GLY A 332 -24.10 30.33 8.39
N GLY A 333 -23.63 30.04 7.18
CA GLY A 333 -22.34 30.48 6.65
C GLY A 333 -21.21 29.47 6.86
N GLY A 334 -20.16 29.59 6.04
CA GLY A 334 -19.10 28.61 5.97
C GLY A 334 -19.44 27.44 5.04
N ALA A 335 -18.59 26.42 5.04
CA ALA A 335 -18.74 25.26 4.17
C ALA A 335 -18.38 23.96 4.89
N VAL A 336 -18.85 22.83 4.36
CA VAL A 336 -18.41 21.49 4.75
C VAL A 336 -17.49 20.96 3.65
N ALA A 337 -16.37 20.37 4.05
CA ALA A 337 -15.39 19.75 3.18
C ALA A 337 -14.90 18.44 3.78
N VAL A 338 -14.39 17.55 2.94
CA VAL A 338 -13.69 16.33 3.38
C VAL A 338 -12.24 16.47 3.01
N GLY A 339 -11.32 16.29 3.96
CA GLY A 339 -9.90 16.47 3.68
C GLY A 339 -9.01 16.03 4.84
N GLY A 340 -7.74 16.43 4.85
CA GLY A 340 -6.77 16.08 5.89
C GLY A 340 -5.33 16.31 5.44
N ALA A 341 -4.38 16.00 6.33
CA ALA A 341 -2.96 15.97 6.01
C ALA A 341 -2.59 14.83 5.04
N ASP A 342 -3.19 13.66 5.26
CA ASP A 342 -3.03 12.40 4.54
C ASP A 342 -4.26 11.50 4.78
N ALA A 343 -4.19 10.22 4.39
CA ALA A 343 -5.28 9.27 4.58
C ALA A 343 -5.59 8.97 6.05
N GLY A 344 -4.60 9.06 6.96
CA GLY A 344 -4.76 8.80 8.38
C GLY A 344 -5.42 9.96 9.14
N ASP A 345 -5.25 11.20 8.66
CA ASP A 345 -5.95 12.41 9.17
C ASP A 345 -7.22 12.76 8.36
N TRP A 346 -7.75 11.84 7.55
CA TRP A 346 -8.91 12.16 6.72
C TRP A 346 -10.17 12.34 7.56
N ALA A 347 -10.91 13.44 7.33
CA ALA A 347 -12.14 13.72 8.09
C ALA A 347 -13.08 14.67 7.35
N VAL A 348 -14.37 14.56 7.64
CA VAL A 348 -15.38 15.57 7.30
C VAL A 348 -15.25 16.71 8.29
N ARG A 349 -15.07 17.94 7.78
CA ARG A 349 -14.82 19.14 8.57
C ARG A 349 -15.75 20.27 8.15
N ARG A 350 -16.21 21.03 9.14
CA ARG A 350 -16.89 22.30 8.92
C ARG A 350 -15.88 23.44 8.98
N ILE A 351 -15.97 24.33 8.01
CA ILE A 351 -15.20 25.57 7.92
C ILE A 351 -16.10 26.67 8.45
N GLU A 352 -15.74 27.22 9.60
CA GLU A 352 -16.51 28.22 10.34
C GLU A 352 -15.73 29.52 10.43
N THR A 353 -16.39 30.63 10.73
CA THR A 353 -15.69 31.90 11.01
C THR A 353 -15.37 31.95 12.50
N GLY A 354 -14.08 32.02 12.83
CA GLY A 354 -13.59 32.17 14.19
C GLY A 354 -13.86 33.55 14.78
N ALA A 355 -13.58 33.72 16.07
CA ALA A 355 -13.84 34.97 16.79
C ALA A 355 -13.05 36.17 16.25
N ASP A 356 -11.92 35.92 15.57
CA ASP A 356 -11.08 36.93 14.92
C ASP A 356 -11.45 37.15 13.44
N GLY A 357 -12.54 36.55 12.97
CA GLY A 357 -12.98 36.63 11.57
C GLY A 357 -12.23 35.71 10.61
N ARG A 358 -11.27 34.90 11.09
CA ARG A 358 -10.53 33.94 10.25
C ARG A 358 -11.26 32.61 10.14
N PRO A 359 -11.12 31.87 9.03
CA PRO A 359 -11.70 30.54 8.93
C PRO A 359 -11.03 29.57 9.88
N VAL A 360 -11.82 28.81 10.63
CA VAL A 360 -11.38 27.74 11.53
C VAL A 360 -12.03 26.42 11.10
N LEU A 361 -11.35 25.31 11.38
CA LEU A 361 -11.85 23.97 11.06
C LEU A 361 -12.36 23.29 12.32
N ARG A 362 -13.57 22.74 12.23
CA ARG A 362 -14.12 21.84 13.24
C ARG A 362 -14.34 20.46 12.63
N THR A 363 -13.74 19.44 13.22
CA THR A 363 -13.97 18.04 12.82
C THR A 363 -15.40 17.62 13.17
N LEU A 364 -16.13 17.14 12.17
CA LEU A 364 -17.47 16.59 12.31
C LEU A 364 -17.44 15.07 12.44
N ALA A 365 -16.60 14.42 11.62
CA ALA A 365 -16.49 12.98 11.56
C ALA A 365 -15.13 12.57 11.02
N GLU A 366 -14.40 11.75 11.77
CA GLU A 366 -13.22 11.05 11.24
C GLU A 366 -13.63 10.07 10.14
N VAL A 367 -12.77 9.95 9.14
CA VAL A 367 -12.89 9.00 8.04
C VAL A 367 -11.66 8.10 8.10
N PRO A 368 -11.74 6.94 8.78
CA PRO A 368 -10.60 6.06 8.96
C PRO A 368 -9.97 5.67 7.62
N ALA A 369 -8.64 5.62 7.58
CA ALA A 369 -7.92 5.10 6.43
C ALA A 369 -8.31 3.65 6.14
N ARG A 370 -8.21 3.26 4.86
CA ARG A 370 -8.26 1.84 4.50
C ARG A 370 -6.85 1.26 4.62
N PRO A 371 -6.69 0.01 5.06
CA PRO A 371 -5.42 -0.68 4.90
C PRO A 371 -5.03 -0.79 3.43
N ALA A 372 -3.75 -0.64 3.14
CA ALA A 372 -3.16 -0.86 1.83
C ALA A 372 -3.23 -2.35 1.44
N GLN A 373 -3.30 -2.62 0.14
CA GLN A 373 -3.25 -3.97 -0.39
C GLN A 373 -1.81 -4.47 -0.49
N LEU A 374 -1.49 -5.51 0.27
CA LEU A 374 -0.23 -6.24 0.18
C LEU A 374 -0.41 -7.42 -0.79
N ARG A 375 0.47 -7.53 -1.79
CA ARG A 375 0.40 -8.54 -2.87
C ARG A 375 1.72 -9.27 -3.10
N GLY A 376 2.61 -9.24 -2.13
CA GLY A 376 3.88 -9.94 -2.21
C GLY A 376 4.62 -9.85 -0.90
N ILE A 377 5.28 -10.94 -0.53
CA ILE A 377 6.09 -11.02 0.66
C ILE A 377 7.41 -11.73 0.36
N ALA A 378 8.49 -11.25 0.94
CA ALA A 378 9.76 -11.96 1.00
C ALA A 378 10.39 -11.79 2.38
N LEU A 379 11.09 -12.82 2.83
CA LEU A 379 11.85 -12.78 4.07
C LEU A 379 13.24 -13.35 3.80
N SER A 380 14.28 -12.58 4.09
CA SER A 380 15.65 -12.98 3.80
C SER A 380 16.64 -12.28 4.71
N GLY A 381 17.45 -13.03 5.45
CA GLY A 381 18.42 -12.50 6.42
C GLY A 381 17.78 -11.61 7.48
N GLY A 382 16.58 -11.93 7.97
CA GLY A 382 15.86 -11.09 8.93
C GLY A 382 15.38 -9.76 8.36
N GLN A 383 15.29 -9.62 7.03
CA GLN A 383 14.66 -8.48 6.37
C GLN A 383 13.33 -8.92 5.76
N LEU A 384 12.24 -8.36 6.28
CA LEU A 384 10.91 -8.53 5.71
C LEU A 384 10.73 -7.52 4.58
N VAL A 385 10.23 -7.97 3.45
CA VAL A 385 9.88 -7.15 2.29
C VAL A 385 8.43 -7.37 1.93
N THR A 386 7.67 -6.30 1.77
CA THR A 386 6.28 -6.30 1.30
C THR A 386 6.17 -5.59 -0.03
N LYS A 387 5.46 -6.19 -1.00
CA LYS A 387 4.97 -5.49 -2.19
C LYS A 387 3.63 -4.88 -1.85
N GLU A 388 3.58 -3.56 -1.82
CA GLU A 388 2.41 -2.80 -1.39
C GLU A 388 1.86 -2.04 -2.59
N GLU A 389 0.64 -2.33 -3.00
CA GLU A 389 0.08 -1.84 -4.28
C GLU A 389 -0.36 -0.37 -4.20
N ASP A 390 -0.82 0.08 -3.03
CA ASP A 390 -1.48 1.38 -2.89
C ASP A 390 -1.16 2.10 -1.57
N SER A 391 -0.08 1.74 -0.87
CA SER A 391 0.40 2.47 0.33
C SER A 391 1.22 3.73 0.01
N ALA A 392 1.59 3.90 -1.25
CA ALA A 392 2.27 5.06 -1.80
C ALA A 392 1.55 5.49 -3.10
N PRO A 393 1.92 6.63 -3.73
CA PRO A 393 1.30 7.04 -5.00
C PRO A 393 1.40 5.97 -6.09
N ARG A 394 2.44 5.13 -6.05
CA ARG A 394 2.64 3.99 -6.95
C ARG A 394 2.84 2.73 -6.08
N PRO A 395 2.67 1.53 -6.65
CA PRO A 395 3.14 0.33 -5.98
C PRO A 395 4.60 0.46 -5.57
N VAL A 396 4.95 -0.03 -4.38
CA VAL A 396 6.29 0.08 -3.80
C VAL A 396 6.70 -1.21 -3.12
N TYR A 397 8.00 -1.47 -3.09
CA TYR A 397 8.57 -2.44 -2.16
C TYR A 397 9.01 -1.72 -0.89
N GLN A 398 8.58 -2.24 0.24
CA GLN A 398 8.89 -1.71 1.56
C GLN A 398 9.65 -2.77 2.32
N THR A 399 10.67 -2.36 3.07
CA THR A 399 11.49 -3.28 3.86
C THR A 399 11.59 -2.85 5.31
N ARG A 400 11.79 -3.82 6.20
CA ARG A 400 12.14 -3.59 7.60
C ARG A 400 12.89 -4.79 8.19
N LYS A 401 13.81 -4.50 9.12
CA LYS A 401 14.47 -5.53 9.94
C LYS A 401 13.43 -6.18 10.86
N VAL A 402 13.43 -7.50 10.93
CA VAL A 402 12.68 -8.28 11.91
C VAL A 402 13.66 -9.08 12.77
N THR A 403 13.47 -9.04 14.08
CA THR A 403 14.25 -9.81 15.04
C THR A 403 13.32 -10.82 15.69
N LEU A 404 13.65 -12.11 15.58
CA LEU A 404 12.82 -13.20 16.11
C LEU A 404 13.44 -13.86 17.35
N GLY A 405 14.73 -13.62 17.62
CA GLY A 405 15.40 -14.08 18.84
C GLY A 405 15.07 -13.18 20.04
N GLY A 406 14.96 -13.78 21.23
CA GLY A 406 14.56 -13.06 22.45
C GLY A 406 13.12 -12.58 22.37
N THR A 407 12.88 -11.27 22.54
CA THR A 407 11.56 -10.66 22.33
C THR A 407 11.40 -10.24 20.87
N PRO A 408 10.44 -10.83 20.13
CA PRO A 408 10.23 -10.49 18.73
C PRO A 408 9.95 -8.99 18.53
N SER A 409 10.57 -8.38 17.52
CA SER A 409 10.40 -6.96 17.21
C SER A 409 10.63 -6.67 15.73
N ALA A 410 10.05 -5.57 15.26
CA ALA A 410 10.23 -5.05 13.91
C ALA A 410 10.77 -3.62 13.96
N GLY A 411 11.75 -3.34 13.10
CA GLY A 411 12.30 -2.01 12.90
C GLY A 411 11.42 -1.12 12.03
N GLU A 412 11.97 0.04 11.68
CA GLU A 412 11.30 1.02 10.83
C GLU A 412 11.04 0.48 9.42
N ARG A 413 9.88 0.85 8.86
CA ARG A 413 9.47 0.55 7.48
C ARG A 413 10.08 1.59 6.54
N THR A 414 10.88 1.14 5.58
CA THR A 414 11.56 2.02 4.61
C THR A 414 11.27 1.59 3.19
N GLU A 415 11.04 2.57 2.29
CA GLU A 415 10.86 2.30 0.87
C GLU A 415 12.19 1.85 0.23
N VAL A 416 12.15 0.79 -0.57
CA VAL A 416 13.30 0.30 -1.34
C VAL A 416 13.31 0.91 -2.73
N THR A 417 12.19 0.74 -3.45
CA THR A 417 11.99 1.21 -4.82
C THR A 417 10.52 1.07 -5.18
N THR A 418 10.08 1.75 -6.24
CA THR A 418 8.78 1.51 -6.87
C THR A 418 8.69 0.07 -7.39
N ALA A 419 7.52 -0.55 -7.22
CA ALA A 419 7.18 -1.85 -7.76
C ALA A 419 6.42 -1.72 -9.10
N PRO A 420 6.52 -2.71 -10.00
CA PRO A 420 5.71 -2.74 -11.21
C PRO A 420 4.23 -2.94 -10.89
N LEU A 421 3.36 -2.36 -11.73
CA LEU A 421 1.92 -2.55 -11.68
C LEU A 421 1.53 -4.01 -12.00
N GLY A 422 0.43 -4.47 -11.40
CA GLY A 422 -0.18 -5.78 -11.68
C GLY A 422 0.16 -6.84 -10.64
N THR A 423 -0.74 -7.81 -10.46
CA THR A 423 -0.70 -8.73 -9.32
C THR A 423 0.32 -9.86 -9.46
N SER A 424 0.54 -10.38 -10.67
CA SER A 424 1.43 -11.53 -10.93
C SER A 424 2.89 -11.18 -11.22
N TYR A 425 3.17 -9.92 -11.55
CA TYR A 425 4.50 -9.49 -11.97
C TYR A 425 5.24 -8.79 -10.81
N GLY A 426 6.57 -8.93 -10.78
CA GLY A 426 7.41 -8.29 -9.76
C GLY A 426 7.19 -8.83 -8.35
N GLN A 427 7.09 -10.14 -8.17
CA GLN A 427 7.15 -10.71 -6.83
C GLN A 427 8.56 -10.50 -6.25
N PRO A 428 8.69 -9.98 -5.01
CA PRO A 428 10.00 -9.69 -4.43
C PRO A 428 10.72 -10.98 -4.04
N LEU A 429 12.04 -11.00 -4.21
CA LEU A 429 12.96 -11.92 -3.54
C LEU A 429 14.00 -11.11 -2.77
N GLY A 430 14.32 -11.54 -1.55
CA GLY A 430 15.43 -10.96 -0.80
C GLY A 430 16.73 -11.73 -1.07
N ALA A 431 17.82 -11.02 -1.35
CA ALA A 431 19.12 -11.65 -1.63
C ALA A 431 19.93 -11.98 -0.36
N GLY A 432 19.41 -11.65 0.83
CA GLY A 432 20.04 -11.94 2.13
C GLY A 432 20.96 -10.82 2.63
N ASP A 433 21.30 -9.84 1.80
CA ASP A 433 22.17 -8.70 2.11
C ASP A 433 21.41 -7.38 2.32
N GLY A 434 20.09 -7.47 2.53
CA GLY A 434 19.18 -6.33 2.60
C GLY A 434 18.74 -5.77 1.24
N SER A 435 19.19 -6.36 0.12
CA SER A 435 18.67 -6.01 -1.20
C SER A 435 17.43 -6.81 -1.59
N VAL A 436 16.57 -6.15 -2.37
CA VAL A 436 15.40 -6.74 -3.00
C VAL A 436 15.68 -6.90 -4.49
N VAL A 437 15.47 -8.11 -4.99
CA VAL A 437 15.53 -8.43 -6.41
C VAL A 437 14.11 -8.66 -6.92
N HIS A 438 13.76 -8.02 -8.02
CA HIS A 438 12.49 -8.20 -8.69
C HIS A 438 12.66 -8.07 -10.21
N VAL A 439 11.59 -8.38 -10.93
CA VAL A 439 11.53 -8.20 -12.38
C VAL A 439 10.51 -7.10 -12.67
N ARG A 440 10.85 -6.16 -13.56
CA ARG A 440 9.89 -5.24 -14.18
C ARG A 440 9.80 -5.51 -15.68
N TYR A 441 8.64 -5.28 -16.26
CA TYR A 441 8.45 -5.33 -17.71
C TYR A 441 8.69 -3.94 -18.29
N ASP A 442 9.50 -3.85 -19.35
CA ASP A 442 9.75 -2.62 -20.07
C ASP A 442 8.88 -2.58 -21.32
N GLU A 443 7.81 -1.79 -21.29
CA GLU A 443 6.84 -1.74 -22.40
C GLU A 443 7.42 -1.17 -23.69
N ALA A 444 8.38 -0.24 -23.61
CA ALA A 444 8.97 0.38 -24.79
C ALA A 444 9.80 -0.65 -25.59
N THR A 445 10.51 -1.52 -24.89
CA THR A 445 11.37 -2.54 -25.51
C THR A 445 10.74 -3.94 -25.56
N GLN A 446 9.60 -4.14 -24.87
CA GLN A 446 8.91 -5.41 -24.68
C GLN A 446 9.77 -6.48 -24.00
N ARG A 447 10.65 -6.07 -23.08
CA ARG A 447 11.66 -6.93 -22.43
C ARG A 447 11.49 -6.97 -20.92
N ASP A 448 11.87 -8.10 -20.33
CA ASP A 448 12.03 -8.20 -18.88
C ASP A 448 13.32 -7.50 -18.44
N VAL A 449 13.28 -6.83 -17.30
CA VAL A 449 14.43 -6.16 -16.68
C VAL A 449 14.52 -6.63 -15.23
N LEU A 450 15.65 -7.24 -14.87
CA LEU A 450 15.94 -7.56 -13.47
C LEU A 450 16.43 -6.31 -12.77
N VAL A 451 15.90 -6.04 -11.59
CA VAL A 451 16.25 -4.90 -10.77
C VAL A 451 16.69 -5.41 -9.41
N ARG A 452 17.89 -5.01 -8.96
CA ARG A 452 18.33 -5.13 -7.58
C ARG A 452 18.36 -3.75 -6.95
N ALA A 453 17.72 -3.59 -5.80
CA ALA A 453 17.64 -2.30 -5.11
C ALA A 453 17.80 -2.46 -3.59
N THR A 454 18.26 -1.40 -2.92
CA THR A 454 18.38 -1.32 -1.46
C THR A 454 17.64 -0.09 -0.92
N ALA A 455 17.27 -0.12 0.37
CA ALA A 455 16.66 1.04 1.04
C ALA A 455 17.57 2.28 1.13
N THR A 456 18.88 2.12 0.89
CA THR A 456 19.83 3.24 0.80
C THR A 456 19.83 3.92 -0.56
N GLY A 457 18.97 3.48 -1.50
CA GLY A 457 18.85 4.02 -2.84
C GLY A 457 19.81 3.43 -3.89
N ALA A 458 20.62 2.41 -3.53
CA ALA A 458 21.43 1.73 -4.53
C ALA A 458 20.53 0.91 -5.46
N ARG A 459 20.78 0.99 -6.77
CA ARG A 459 19.93 0.36 -7.78
C ARG A 459 20.75 -0.06 -9.01
N THR A 460 20.61 -1.32 -9.41
CA THR A 460 21.19 -1.85 -10.64
C THR A 460 20.11 -2.54 -11.45
N GLU A 461 20.09 -2.30 -12.77
CA GLU A 461 19.20 -2.97 -13.71
C GLU A 461 20.01 -3.81 -14.71
N VAL A 462 19.50 -4.99 -15.05
CA VAL A 462 20.11 -5.87 -16.06
C VAL A 462 19.02 -6.45 -16.94
N VAL A 463 19.20 -6.37 -18.26
CA VAL A 463 18.35 -7.06 -19.25
C VAL A 463 18.87 -8.49 -19.42
N PRO A 464 18.13 -9.53 -18.97
CA PRO A 464 18.61 -10.91 -18.98
C PRO A 464 18.69 -11.50 -20.40
N TYR A 465 17.79 -11.07 -21.29
CA TYR A 465 17.69 -11.55 -22.66
C TYR A 465 17.52 -10.38 -23.63
N ASP A 466 18.29 -10.39 -24.73
CA ASP A 466 18.21 -9.39 -25.78
C ASP A 466 17.05 -9.66 -26.78
N ARG A 467 15.95 -10.21 -26.28
CA ARG A 467 14.74 -10.50 -27.06
C ARG A 467 13.50 -10.16 -26.26
N ALA A 468 12.46 -9.75 -26.99
CA ALA A 468 11.16 -9.56 -26.39
C ALA A 468 10.65 -10.89 -25.82
N ALA A 469 10.02 -10.82 -24.66
CA ALA A 469 9.32 -11.94 -24.06
C ALA A 469 7.93 -11.46 -23.66
N PRO A 470 6.85 -12.15 -24.04
CA PRO A 470 5.54 -11.81 -23.51
C PRO A 470 5.53 -12.09 -22.01
N SER A 471 4.71 -11.35 -21.26
CA SER A 471 4.49 -11.56 -19.82
C SER A 471 3.97 -12.97 -19.49
N SER A 472 3.47 -13.72 -20.48
CA SER A 472 3.02 -15.11 -20.39
C SER A 472 4.10 -16.16 -20.65
N SER A 473 5.37 -15.76 -20.82
CA SER A 473 6.46 -16.67 -21.23
C SER A 473 6.86 -17.73 -20.19
N GLY A 474 6.28 -17.71 -18.97
CA GLY A 474 6.67 -18.60 -17.87
C GLY A 474 8.07 -18.33 -17.32
N ARG A 475 8.69 -17.21 -17.72
CA ARG A 475 9.98 -16.75 -17.20
C ARG A 475 9.77 -16.03 -15.89
N GLY A 476 10.61 -16.33 -14.91
CA GLY A 476 10.53 -15.73 -13.59
C GLY A 476 11.87 -15.71 -12.89
N LEU A 477 11.93 -14.93 -11.82
CA LEU A 477 13.05 -14.95 -10.89
C LEU A 477 12.98 -16.28 -10.11
N ARG A 478 14.09 -17.02 -10.09
CA ARG A 478 14.16 -18.36 -9.52
C ARG A 478 14.77 -18.35 -8.13
N ASP A 479 15.88 -17.63 -7.98
CA ASP A 479 16.57 -17.48 -6.71
C ASP A 479 17.49 -16.24 -6.71
N ALA A 480 17.89 -15.77 -5.53
CA ALA A 480 18.85 -14.69 -5.33
C ALA A 480 19.75 -14.94 -4.11
N ALA A 481 21.01 -14.51 -4.19
CA ALA A 481 21.96 -14.54 -3.08
C ALA A 481 23.02 -13.44 -3.27
N GLY A 482 23.07 -12.48 -2.34
CA GLY A 482 23.91 -11.29 -2.41
C GLY A 482 23.80 -10.56 -3.75
N ARG A 483 24.94 -10.51 -4.46
CA ARG A 483 25.07 -9.86 -5.79
C ARG A 483 24.53 -10.69 -6.97
N TYR A 484 24.15 -11.95 -6.76
CA TYR A 484 23.73 -12.85 -7.83
C TYR A 484 22.23 -13.11 -7.83
N ALA A 485 21.65 -13.30 -9.01
CA ALA A 485 20.30 -13.81 -9.19
C ALA A 485 20.19 -14.78 -10.36
N VAL A 486 19.27 -15.74 -10.26
CA VAL A 486 18.91 -16.68 -11.32
C VAL A 486 17.55 -16.30 -11.89
N TYR A 487 17.46 -16.21 -13.21
CA TYR A 487 16.21 -15.90 -13.91
C TYR A 487 16.00 -16.78 -15.13
N GLY A 488 14.76 -17.16 -15.40
CA GLY A 488 14.42 -17.94 -16.60
C GLY A 488 13.13 -18.75 -16.46
N GLY A 489 12.88 -19.61 -17.45
CA GLY A 489 11.70 -20.46 -17.53
C GLY A 489 11.95 -21.66 -18.45
N GLY A 490 11.13 -22.71 -18.34
CA GLY A 490 11.40 -23.99 -19.01
C GLY A 490 12.78 -24.53 -18.62
N ASP A 491 13.64 -24.80 -19.60
CA ASP A 491 15.03 -25.22 -19.38
C ASP A 491 16.05 -24.07 -19.60
N GLU A 492 15.59 -22.84 -19.88
CA GLU A 492 16.50 -21.70 -20.09
C GLU A 492 16.72 -20.95 -18.77
N ARG A 493 17.99 -20.81 -18.35
CA ARG A 493 18.36 -20.00 -17.17
C ARG A 493 19.48 -19.03 -17.50
N VAL A 494 19.48 -17.90 -16.81
CA VAL A 494 20.61 -16.96 -16.78
C VAL A 494 21.01 -16.68 -15.34
N VAL A 495 22.30 -16.47 -15.14
CA VAL A 495 22.84 -15.93 -13.88
C VAL A 495 23.26 -14.50 -14.14
N VAL A 496 22.71 -13.60 -13.34
CA VAL A 496 23.08 -12.17 -13.35
C VAL A 496 23.96 -11.90 -12.16
N ASP A 497 25.03 -11.15 -12.39
CA ASP A 497 25.84 -10.50 -11.37
C ASP A 497 25.57 -8.99 -11.43
N PHE A 498 24.91 -8.45 -10.40
CA PHE A 498 24.56 -7.03 -10.33
C PHE A 498 25.75 -6.11 -10.06
N GLU A 499 26.91 -6.66 -9.74
CA GLU A 499 28.12 -5.93 -9.37
C GLU A 499 29.31 -6.33 -10.26
N ALA A 500 29.05 -6.91 -11.43
CA ALA A 500 30.10 -7.30 -12.38
C ALA A 500 30.97 -6.08 -12.78
N PRO A 501 32.25 -6.29 -13.15
CA PRO A 501 33.12 -5.22 -13.59
C PRO A 501 32.50 -4.45 -14.78
N GLY A 502 32.38 -3.13 -14.65
CA GLY A 502 31.75 -2.27 -15.67
C GLY A 502 30.22 -2.12 -15.52
N GLY A 503 29.61 -2.74 -14.51
CA GLY A 503 28.17 -2.68 -14.22
C GLY A 503 27.51 -4.06 -14.25
N GLY A 504 26.26 -4.14 -13.80
CA GLY A 504 25.52 -5.39 -13.74
C GLY A 504 25.45 -6.10 -15.10
N ALA A 505 25.69 -7.41 -15.12
CA ALA A 505 25.78 -8.19 -16.34
C ALA A 505 25.25 -9.62 -16.19
N VAL A 506 24.85 -10.23 -17.31
CA VAL A 506 24.62 -11.67 -17.39
C VAL A 506 25.98 -12.36 -17.46
N VAL A 507 26.30 -13.18 -16.46
CA VAL A 507 27.60 -13.87 -16.37
C VAL A 507 27.52 -15.30 -16.92
N ASN A 508 26.38 -15.98 -16.76
CA ASN A 508 26.17 -17.33 -17.30
C ASN A 508 24.84 -17.43 -18.04
N ARG A 509 24.81 -18.20 -19.13
CA ARG A 509 23.61 -18.69 -19.81
C ARG A 509 23.61 -20.22 -19.75
N LEU A 510 22.51 -20.80 -19.30
CA LEU A 510 22.42 -22.21 -18.96
C LEU A 510 21.21 -22.82 -19.66
N ASN A 511 21.37 -24.08 -20.07
CA ASN A 511 20.28 -24.94 -20.52
C ASN A 511 20.05 -26.01 -19.45
N THR A 512 19.28 -25.67 -18.42
CA THR A 512 19.00 -26.52 -17.27
C THR A 512 17.58 -26.28 -16.73
N PRO A 513 16.84 -27.34 -16.37
CA PRO A 513 15.51 -27.22 -15.78
C PRO A 513 15.50 -26.66 -14.36
N ALA A 514 16.62 -26.69 -13.62
CA ALA A 514 16.68 -26.22 -12.23
C ALA A 514 18.00 -25.51 -11.92
N ALA A 515 17.91 -24.39 -11.21
CA ALA A 515 19.08 -23.65 -10.77
C ALA A 515 18.79 -22.87 -9.47
N ALA A 516 19.75 -22.89 -8.54
CA ALA A 516 19.66 -22.25 -7.22
C ALA A 516 20.99 -21.57 -6.84
N LEU A 517 20.95 -20.69 -5.84
CA LEU A 517 22.11 -19.96 -5.34
C LEU A 517 22.26 -20.11 -3.82
N TRP A 518 23.50 -20.37 -3.40
CA TRP A 518 23.95 -20.23 -2.02
C TRP A 518 25.28 -19.47 -1.99
N GLY A 519 25.23 -18.18 -1.64
CA GLY A 519 26.37 -17.29 -1.77
C GLY A 519 26.87 -17.20 -3.21
N SER A 520 28.14 -17.51 -3.46
CA SER A 520 28.75 -17.54 -4.80
C SER A 520 28.65 -18.90 -5.49
N THR A 521 27.96 -19.87 -4.88
CA THR A 521 27.80 -21.21 -5.46
C THR A 521 26.49 -21.29 -6.23
N LEU A 522 26.61 -21.57 -7.52
CA LEU A 522 25.51 -21.90 -8.42
C LEU A 522 25.27 -23.41 -8.39
N TRP A 523 24.05 -23.81 -8.03
CA TRP A 523 23.62 -25.21 -8.09
C TRP A 523 22.77 -25.42 -9.33
N THR A 524 23.07 -26.45 -10.11
CA THR A 524 22.35 -26.76 -11.36
C THR A 524 22.17 -28.26 -11.52
N THR A 525 21.20 -28.67 -12.32
CA THR A 525 21.11 -30.05 -12.83
C THR A 525 21.62 -30.13 -14.27
N ASP A 526 22.14 -31.30 -14.65
CA ASP A 526 22.54 -31.59 -16.03
C ASP A 526 21.35 -32.07 -16.90
N GLY A 527 20.14 -32.13 -16.32
CA GLY A 527 18.94 -32.63 -17.00
C GLY A 527 18.84 -34.15 -17.06
N THR A 528 19.79 -34.88 -16.44
CA THR A 528 19.78 -36.33 -16.29
C THR A 528 19.16 -36.73 -14.95
N GLY A 529 18.54 -37.90 -14.89
CA GLY A 529 17.85 -38.39 -13.69
C GLY A 529 18.72 -38.33 -12.43
N GLY A 530 18.22 -37.62 -11.40
CA GLY A 530 18.82 -37.59 -10.07
C GLY A 530 20.18 -36.92 -9.93
N ARG A 531 20.69 -36.22 -10.96
CA ARG A 531 22.02 -35.58 -10.93
C ARG A 531 21.94 -34.06 -10.79
N PHE A 532 22.85 -33.52 -9.98
CA PHE A 532 23.06 -32.08 -9.81
C PHE A 532 24.52 -31.77 -9.48
N GLU A 533 24.93 -30.53 -9.70
CA GLU A 533 26.29 -30.04 -9.48
C GLU A 533 26.30 -28.68 -8.78
N ALA A 534 27.33 -28.44 -7.98
CA ALA A 534 27.66 -27.15 -7.39
C ALA A 534 28.84 -26.53 -8.14
N ARG A 535 28.67 -25.30 -8.64
CA ARG A 535 29.68 -24.52 -9.32
C ARG A 535 29.99 -23.25 -8.54
N ASP A 536 31.24 -23.09 -8.13
CA ASP A 536 31.72 -21.82 -7.59
C ASP A 536 31.82 -20.78 -8.74
N LEU A 537 31.07 -19.69 -8.65
CA LEU A 537 31.02 -18.66 -9.70
C LEU A 537 32.30 -17.82 -9.78
N ALA A 538 33.12 -17.79 -8.73
CA ALA A 538 34.38 -17.05 -8.71
C ALA A 538 35.55 -17.87 -9.26
N THR A 539 35.62 -19.17 -8.93
CA THR A 539 36.72 -20.06 -9.31
C THR A 539 36.40 -20.97 -10.49
N GLY A 540 35.10 -21.17 -10.79
CA GLY A 540 34.63 -22.11 -11.82
C GLY A 540 34.66 -23.58 -11.39
N THR A 541 35.08 -23.88 -10.16
CA THR A 541 35.18 -25.24 -9.62
C THR A 541 33.83 -25.93 -9.58
N VAL A 542 33.73 -27.16 -10.07
CA VAL A 542 32.49 -27.95 -10.13
C VAL A 542 32.58 -29.19 -9.24
N THR A 543 31.56 -29.42 -8.42
CA THR A 543 31.41 -30.62 -7.58
C THR A 543 30.11 -31.35 -7.91
N PRO A 544 30.14 -32.59 -8.42
CA PRO A 544 28.95 -33.35 -8.77
C PRO A 544 28.34 -34.10 -7.57
N TYR A 545 27.03 -34.26 -7.59
CA TYR A 545 26.24 -35.02 -6.62
C TYR A 545 25.17 -35.85 -7.33
N SER A 546 24.62 -36.84 -6.63
CA SER A 546 23.53 -37.67 -7.15
C SER A 546 22.63 -38.14 -6.02
N VAL A 547 21.34 -38.25 -6.35
CA VAL A 547 20.29 -38.89 -5.55
C VAL A 547 19.73 -40.07 -6.34
N ASP A 548 19.17 -41.04 -5.64
CA ASP A 548 18.56 -42.24 -6.24
C ASP A 548 17.16 -41.92 -6.83
N ALA A 549 17.10 -40.90 -7.70
CA ALA A 549 15.89 -40.49 -8.41
C ALA A 549 16.05 -40.73 -9.91
N SER A 550 15.09 -41.43 -10.53
CA SER A 550 15.10 -41.69 -11.98
C SER A 550 14.56 -40.52 -12.82
N CYS A 551 13.96 -39.52 -12.18
CA CYS A 551 13.35 -38.35 -12.82
C CYS A 551 14.32 -37.18 -12.93
N VAL A 552 14.08 -36.33 -13.92
CA VAL A 552 14.80 -35.06 -14.10
C VAL A 552 14.40 -34.11 -12.97
N ILE A 553 15.39 -33.59 -12.26
CA ILE A 553 15.17 -32.59 -11.20
C ILE A 553 14.74 -31.28 -11.88
N ARG A 554 13.63 -30.69 -11.44
CA ARG A 554 13.05 -29.46 -12.00
C ARG A 554 12.96 -28.31 -11.01
N ASP A 555 13.18 -28.58 -9.72
CA ASP A 555 13.40 -27.56 -8.71
C ASP A 555 14.59 -27.95 -7.83
N LEU A 556 15.41 -26.95 -7.51
CA LEU A 556 16.56 -27.04 -6.63
C LEU A 556 16.50 -25.84 -5.70
N GLN A 557 16.71 -26.07 -4.40
CA GLN A 557 16.89 -25.01 -3.41
C GLN A 557 18.03 -25.41 -2.49
N THR A 558 18.80 -24.44 -2.00
CA THR A 558 20.01 -24.73 -1.20
C THR A 558 20.17 -23.80 -0.03
N VAL A 559 20.36 -24.38 1.16
CA VAL A 559 20.59 -23.68 2.42
C VAL A 559 21.65 -24.45 3.22
N GLY A 560 22.82 -23.85 3.39
CA GLY A 560 23.92 -24.46 4.14
C GLY A 560 24.26 -25.86 3.61
N ARG A 561 24.04 -26.90 4.44
CA ARG A 561 24.30 -28.31 4.09
C ARG A 561 23.13 -29.00 3.35
N TRP A 562 21.99 -28.34 3.25
CA TRP A 562 20.74 -28.94 2.76
C TRP A 562 20.52 -28.56 1.29
N VAL A 563 20.29 -29.57 0.45
CA VAL A 563 19.91 -29.40 -0.96
C VAL A 563 18.55 -30.03 -1.20
N TYR A 564 17.51 -29.21 -1.31
CA TYR A 564 16.18 -29.66 -1.72
C TYR A 564 16.19 -29.95 -3.22
N TRP A 565 15.56 -31.06 -3.60
CA TRP A 565 15.39 -31.44 -4.99
C TRP A 565 13.98 -31.97 -5.21
N ASP A 566 13.41 -31.64 -6.37
CA ASP A 566 12.05 -32.00 -6.71
C ASP A 566 11.90 -32.17 -8.23
N CYS A 567 11.27 -33.27 -8.67
CA CYS A 567 11.08 -33.59 -10.08
C CYS A 567 9.84 -32.97 -10.74
N LEU A 568 8.92 -32.39 -9.97
CA LEU A 568 7.71 -31.73 -10.45
C LEU A 568 8.01 -30.33 -10.97
N GLY A 569 8.77 -29.54 -10.21
CA GLY A 569 9.23 -28.20 -10.58
C GLY A 569 8.61 -27.07 -9.77
N GLN A 570 9.32 -25.93 -9.72
CA GLN A 570 9.11 -24.82 -8.79
C GLN A 570 7.75 -24.10 -8.93
N ASP A 571 7.19 -24.07 -10.14
CA ASP A 571 5.97 -23.31 -10.47
C ASP A 571 4.68 -24.14 -10.41
N ILE A 572 4.78 -25.43 -10.07
CA ILE A 572 3.63 -26.34 -10.07
C ILE A 572 3.04 -26.40 -8.66
N VAL A 573 1.83 -25.87 -8.51
CA VAL A 573 1.04 -25.95 -7.27
C VAL A 573 0.16 -27.19 -7.32
N GLY A 574 0.27 -28.04 -6.31
CA GLY A 574 -0.30 -29.39 -6.37
C GLY A 574 0.43 -30.28 -7.37
N GLY A 575 0.13 -31.56 -7.43
CA GLY A 575 0.80 -32.50 -8.33
C GLY A 575 0.72 -33.92 -7.80
N ASP A 576 1.12 -34.88 -8.63
CA ASP A 576 1.13 -36.29 -8.23
C ASP A 576 2.04 -36.48 -7.00
N PRO A 577 1.50 -36.91 -5.85
CA PRO A 577 2.29 -37.21 -4.66
C PRO A 577 3.37 -38.27 -4.92
N ALA A 578 3.20 -39.11 -5.95
CA ALA A 578 4.16 -40.14 -6.32
C ALA A 578 5.40 -39.60 -7.08
N THR A 579 5.37 -38.34 -7.56
CA THR A 579 6.56 -37.75 -8.20
C THR A 579 7.66 -37.56 -7.14
N PRO A 580 8.90 -38.05 -7.32
CA PRO A 580 9.92 -37.96 -6.27
C PRO A 580 10.35 -36.53 -5.90
N PHE A 581 10.65 -36.33 -4.62
CA PHE A 581 11.26 -35.12 -4.04
C PHE A 581 11.95 -35.49 -2.72
N GLY A 582 12.85 -34.65 -2.24
CA GLY A 582 13.52 -34.87 -0.97
C GLY A 582 14.56 -33.80 -0.64
N VAL A 583 15.34 -34.04 0.40
CA VAL A 583 16.49 -33.21 0.77
C VAL A 583 17.74 -34.07 0.82
N TYR A 584 18.75 -33.69 0.05
CA TYR A 584 20.07 -34.28 0.14
C TYR A 584 20.90 -33.54 1.21
N ASP A 585 21.45 -34.31 2.13
CA ASP A 585 22.33 -33.83 3.18
C ASP A 585 23.79 -33.93 2.73
N LEU A 586 24.43 -32.78 2.49
CA LEU A 586 25.81 -32.71 2.01
C LEU A 586 26.83 -33.25 3.00
N GLU A 587 26.51 -33.31 4.30
CA GLU A 587 27.46 -33.77 5.32
C GLU A 587 27.42 -35.29 5.49
N THR A 588 26.24 -35.90 5.44
CA THR A 588 26.09 -37.36 5.57
C THR A 588 26.06 -38.09 4.22
N GLY A 589 25.85 -37.36 3.13
CA GLY A 589 25.70 -37.91 1.78
C GLY A 589 24.41 -38.71 1.56
N ARG A 590 23.38 -38.46 2.38
CA ARG A 590 22.11 -39.21 2.37
C ARG A 590 20.95 -38.36 1.91
N ASN A 591 19.98 -39.02 1.29
CA ASN A 591 18.68 -38.41 1.00
C ASN A 591 17.73 -38.56 2.20
N ILE A 592 16.95 -37.51 2.46
CA ILE A 592 15.90 -37.45 3.47
C ILE A 592 14.57 -37.35 2.75
N ASP A 593 13.68 -38.30 3.05
CA ASP A 593 12.32 -38.30 2.54
C ASP A 593 11.48 -37.27 3.30
N LEU A 594 10.73 -36.46 2.54
CA LEU A 594 9.86 -35.43 3.09
C LEU A 594 8.40 -35.84 2.99
N PRO A 595 7.55 -35.48 3.97
CA PRO A 595 6.12 -35.75 3.90
C PRO A 595 5.40 -34.87 2.86
N ALA A 596 5.95 -33.69 2.54
CA ALA A 596 5.37 -32.76 1.59
C ALA A 596 6.45 -31.87 0.95
N ARG A 597 6.17 -31.40 -0.28
CA ARG A 597 6.98 -30.42 -1.03
C ARG A 597 6.90 -29.04 -0.39
N GLY A 598 7.91 -28.20 -0.56
CA GLY A 598 7.82 -26.84 -0.03
C GLY A 598 9.05 -25.97 -0.25
N ARG A 599 9.11 -24.88 0.50
CA ARG A 599 10.25 -23.96 0.52
C ARG A 599 11.24 -24.37 1.60
N LEU A 600 12.51 -24.44 1.23
CA LEU A 600 13.62 -24.85 2.09
C LEU A 600 14.07 -23.71 3.00
N GLY A 601 14.19 -24.02 4.29
CA GLY A 601 14.96 -23.25 5.27
C GLY A 601 16.11 -24.08 5.83
N ASP A 602 16.81 -23.55 6.83
CA ASP A 602 17.93 -24.25 7.45
C ASP A 602 17.46 -25.41 8.35
N GLY A 603 17.44 -26.63 7.80
CA GLY A 603 17.02 -27.84 8.51
C GLY A 603 15.51 -28.07 8.54
N PHE A 604 14.72 -27.32 7.77
CA PHE A 604 13.27 -27.48 7.71
C PHE A 604 12.70 -27.13 6.33
N VAL A 605 11.47 -27.59 6.08
CA VAL A 605 10.69 -27.24 4.89
C VAL A 605 9.33 -26.70 5.30
N VAL A 606 8.86 -25.66 4.60
CA VAL A 606 7.51 -25.13 4.77
C VAL A 606 6.67 -25.49 3.55
N ASN A 607 5.63 -26.27 3.80
CA ASN A 607 4.62 -26.65 2.82
C ASN A 607 3.40 -25.74 2.94
N HIS A 608 2.88 -25.28 1.80
CA HIS A 608 1.57 -24.67 1.70
C HIS A 608 0.58 -25.70 1.18
N ASP A 609 -0.16 -26.33 2.09
CA ASP A 609 -1.23 -27.26 1.74
C ASP A 609 -2.44 -26.45 1.29
N THR A 610 -2.52 -26.23 -0.02
CA THR A 610 -3.61 -25.46 -0.64
C THR A 610 -4.96 -26.17 -0.59
N THR A 611 -4.99 -27.48 -0.33
CA THR A 611 -6.23 -28.26 -0.23
C THR A 611 -6.82 -28.12 1.17
N ALA A 612 -5.99 -28.26 2.21
CA ALA A 612 -6.41 -28.02 3.59
C ALA A 612 -6.46 -26.53 3.96
N GLY A 613 -5.84 -25.66 3.15
CA GLY A 613 -5.71 -24.24 3.43
C GLY A 613 -4.77 -23.97 4.61
N LYS A 614 -3.63 -24.65 4.68
CA LYS A 614 -2.70 -24.60 5.82
C LYS A 614 -1.27 -24.34 5.42
N LEU A 615 -0.54 -23.64 6.28
CA LEU A 615 0.92 -23.54 6.22
C LEU A 615 1.53 -24.47 7.26
N LEU A 616 2.35 -25.42 6.82
CA LEU A 616 2.91 -26.50 7.63
C LEU A 616 4.44 -26.45 7.62
N LEU A 617 5.07 -26.67 8.75
CA LEU A 617 6.53 -26.79 8.88
C LEU A 617 6.91 -28.24 9.22
N THR A 618 7.90 -28.78 8.51
CA THR A 618 8.52 -30.07 8.83
C THR A 618 9.99 -29.85 9.15
N ASP A 619 10.40 -30.22 10.36
CA ASP A 619 11.78 -30.21 10.81
C ASP A 619 12.50 -31.49 10.39
N PHE A 620 13.71 -31.38 9.85
CA PHE A 620 14.59 -32.50 9.54
C PHE A 620 16.05 -32.25 9.95
N HIS A 621 16.35 -31.26 10.81
CA HIS A 621 17.72 -30.85 11.15
C HIS A 621 18.57 -32.00 11.73
N THR A 622 17.94 -33.02 12.29
CA THR A 622 18.58 -34.23 12.84
C THR A 622 18.92 -35.28 11.78
N GLY A 623 18.63 -35.01 10.50
CA GLY A 623 18.82 -35.96 9.38
C GLY A 623 17.64 -36.92 9.17
N THR A 624 16.50 -36.68 9.82
CA THR A 624 15.24 -37.43 9.62
C THR A 624 14.07 -36.47 9.71
N ALA A 625 13.11 -36.57 8.80
CA ALA A 625 11.92 -35.73 8.83
C ALA A 625 11.01 -36.08 10.02
N GLY A 626 10.71 -35.07 10.82
CA GLY A 626 9.73 -35.13 11.90
C GLY A 626 8.28 -35.06 11.38
N THR A 627 7.33 -35.02 12.32
CA THR A 627 5.91 -34.82 11.99
C THR A 627 5.65 -33.36 11.61
N PRO A 628 4.91 -33.07 10.51
CA PRO A 628 4.53 -31.70 10.16
C PRO A 628 3.72 -31.03 11.27
N ARG A 629 4.08 -29.80 11.63
CA ARG A 629 3.32 -28.94 12.55
C ARG A 629 2.64 -27.80 11.79
N THR A 630 1.43 -27.43 12.21
CA THR A 630 0.70 -26.31 11.60
C THR A 630 1.23 -24.98 12.13
N LEU A 631 1.54 -24.04 11.24
CA LEU A 631 1.87 -22.65 11.59
C LEU A 631 0.62 -21.77 11.62
N THR A 632 -0.23 -21.93 10.60
CA THR A 632 -1.45 -21.13 10.47
C THR A 632 -2.41 -21.74 9.43
N ASP A 633 -3.65 -21.29 9.45
CA ASP A 633 -4.58 -21.45 8.32
C ASP A 633 -4.25 -20.38 7.27
N LEU A 634 -3.83 -20.82 6.09
CA LEU A 634 -3.45 -19.96 4.97
C LEU A 634 -4.13 -20.45 3.69
N PRO A 635 -5.25 -19.85 3.26
CA PRO A 635 -5.88 -20.21 2.00
C PRO A 635 -4.94 -19.92 0.82
N ALA A 636 -5.09 -20.72 -0.24
CA ALA A 636 -4.40 -20.45 -1.50
C ALA A 636 -4.89 -19.14 -2.10
N VAL A 637 -3.96 -18.35 -2.63
CA VAL A 637 -4.28 -17.11 -3.32
C VAL A 637 -3.75 -17.17 -4.74
N PHE A 638 -4.56 -16.71 -5.69
CA PHE A 638 -4.21 -16.74 -7.09
C PHE A 638 -3.39 -15.49 -7.46
N LEU A 639 -2.31 -15.67 -8.22
CA LEU A 639 -1.47 -14.62 -8.81
C LEU A 639 -0.59 -13.79 -7.87
N TRP A 640 -0.47 -14.11 -6.58
CA TRP A 640 0.50 -13.41 -5.72
C TRP A 640 1.13 -14.31 -4.69
N LYS A 641 2.33 -13.95 -4.22
CA LYS A 641 3.08 -14.70 -3.21
C LYS A 641 2.64 -14.26 -1.82
N ASN A 642 1.98 -15.14 -1.08
CA ASN A 642 1.48 -14.86 0.28
C ASN A 642 2.27 -15.53 1.40
N TYR A 643 3.37 -16.23 1.10
CA TYR A 643 4.32 -16.68 2.13
C TYR A 643 5.76 -16.75 1.60
N ASP A 644 6.73 -16.73 2.51
CA ASP A 644 8.13 -17.00 2.22
C ASP A 644 8.86 -17.62 3.41
N VAL A 645 10.00 -18.24 3.12
CA VAL A 645 10.92 -18.83 4.11
C VAL A 645 12.25 -18.07 4.06
N ASP A 646 12.74 -17.67 5.22
CA ASP A 646 14.06 -17.04 5.33
C ASP A 646 15.15 -18.10 5.16
N LYS A 647 15.71 -18.21 3.96
CA LYS A 647 16.78 -19.18 3.70
C LYS A 647 18.12 -18.81 4.34
N PHE A 648 18.30 -17.55 4.75
CA PHE A 648 19.48 -17.10 5.51
C PHE A 648 19.15 -16.93 6.99
N GLY A 649 17.96 -17.30 7.43
CA GLY A 649 17.49 -17.12 8.79
C GLY A 649 16.69 -18.31 9.25
N GLY A 650 16.08 -18.17 10.43
CA GLY A 650 15.18 -19.17 10.99
C GLY A 650 13.73 -18.72 10.96
N GLY A 651 13.31 -17.90 10.00
CA GLY A 651 11.98 -17.26 9.99
C GLY A 651 11.05 -17.76 8.89
N VAL A 652 9.75 -17.71 9.14
CA VAL A 652 8.69 -17.92 8.14
C VAL A 652 7.77 -16.70 8.17
N ALA A 653 7.42 -16.18 7.00
CA ALA A 653 6.50 -15.05 6.88
C ALA A 653 5.31 -15.36 5.98
N TRP A 654 4.15 -14.82 6.31
CA TRP A 654 2.96 -14.89 5.44
C TRP A 654 2.08 -13.65 5.53
N LEU A 655 1.23 -13.48 4.51
CA LEU A 655 0.18 -12.48 4.47
C LEU A 655 -1.17 -13.17 4.73
N ASP A 656 -1.91 -12.70 5.72
CA ASP A 656 -3.26 -13.19 5.98
C ASP A 656 -4.30 -12.58 5.02
N SER A 657 -5.55 -13.03 5.14
CA SER A 657 -6.66 -12.54 4.32
C SER A 657 -7.05 -11.08 4.58
N ALA A 658 -6.66 -10.51 5.73
CA ALA A 658 -6.83 -9.10 6.06
C ALA A 658 -5.67 -8.23 5.53
N GLY A 659 -4.63 -8.85 4.96
CA GLY A 659 -3.44 -8.17 4.46
C GLY A 659 -2.39 -7.89 5.53
N SER A 660 -2.50 -8.44 6.73
CA SER A 660 -1.45 -8.31 7.76
C SER A 660 -0.31 -9.29 7.48
N ALA A 661 0.93 -8.84 7.71
CA ALA A 661 2.11 -9.69 7.61
C ALA A 661 2.42 -10.32 8.97
N HIS A 662 2.53 -11.64 8.99
CA HIS A 662 2.94 -12.42 10.14
C HIS A 662 4.36 -12.91 9.92
N VAL A 663 5.18 -12.87 10.97
CA VAL A 663 6.53 -13.44 10.95
C VAL A 663 6.75 -14.24 12.22
N VAL A 664 7.11 -15.52 12.07
CA VAL A 664 7.36 -16.43 13.20
C VAL A 664 8.73 -17.09 13.06
N PRO A 665 9.41 -17.42 14.16
CA PRO A 665 10.57 -18.30 14.11
C PRO A 665 10.16 -19.74 13.76
N SER A 666 11.03 -20.45 13.08
CA SER A 666 10.89 -21.86 12.72
C SER A 666 10.95 -22.78 13.93
N GLY A 667 11.62 -22.34 15.01
CA GLY A 667 11.92 -23.18 16.18
C GLY A 667 12.97 -24.25 15.91
N VAL A 668 13.55 -24.29 14.71
CA VAL A 668 14.52 -25.31 14.29
C VAL A 668 15.94 -24.77 14.52
N PRO A 669 16.85 -25.56 15.14
CA PRO A 669 18.23 -25.15 15.35
C PRO A 669 18.95 -24.84 14.04
N ALA A 670 19.47 -23.62 13.91
CA ALA A 670 20.25 -23.20 12.75
C ALA A 670 21.70 -23.74 12.80
N GLN A 671 22.28 -23.95 11.62
CA GLN A 671 23.69 -24.27 11.46
C GLN A 671 24.61 -23.14 12.00
N PRO A 672 25.90 -23.45 12.28
CA PRO A 672 26.87 -22.44 12.66
C PRO A 672 27.02 -21.32 11.61
N LEU A 673 27.40 -20.12 12.06
CA LEU A 673 27.68 -18.98 11.19
C LEU A 673 28.90 -19.27 10.31
N THR A 674 28.74 -19.18 8.99
CA THR A 674 29.80 -19.38 7.99
C THR A 674 29.76 -18.31 6.92
N VAL A 675 30.81 -18.25 6.10
CA VAL A 675 30.87 -17.40 4.90
C VAL A 675 30.44 -18.20 3.69
N THR A 676 29.54 -17.65 2.89
CA THR A 676 29.00 -18.27 1.68
C THR A 676 29.50 -17.59 0.40
N ALA A 677 29.90 -16.32 0.51
CA ALA A 677 30.61 -15.59 -0.53
C ALA A 677 31.45 -14.47 0.08
N ALA A 678 32.50 -14.04 -0.61
CA ALA A 678 33.29 -12.89 -0.20
C ALA A 678 33.75 -12.07 -1.41
N SER A 679 33.64 -10.76 -1.30
CA SER A 679 34.24 -9.78 -2.20
C SER A 679 35.25 -8.96 -1.40
N VAL A 680 36.50 -9.43 -1.39
CA VAL A 680 37.58 -8.84 -0.59
C VAL A 680 38.73 -8.53 -1.52
N GLY A 681 38.91 -7.24 -1.85
CA GLY A 681 40.00 -6.81 -2.73
C GLY A 681 41.36 -7.15 -2.13
N ALA A 682 42.18 -7.91 -2.85
CA ALA A 682 43.55 -8.23 -2.40
C ALA A 682 44.50 -7.03 -2.49
N GLN A 683 44.10 -5.99 -3.24
CA GLN A 683 44.85 -4.75 -3.44
C GLN A 683 43.98 -3.54 -3.11
N TYR A 684 44.61 -2.52 -2.53
CA TYR A 684 44.01 -1.22 -2.28
C TYR A 684 44.99 -0.14 -2.76
N ALA A 685 44.64 0.51 -3.87
CA ALA A 685 45.36 1.69 -4.36
C ALA A 685 44.82 2.92 -3.62
N ARG A 686 45.66 3.47 -2.74
CA ARG A 686 45.33 4.62 -1.92
C ARG A 686 45.43 5.90 -2.75
N THR A 687 44.28 6.48 -3.07
CA THR A 687 44.14 7.82 -3.67
C THR A 687 43.08 8.61 -2.93
N SER A 688 43.07 9.93 -3.08
CA SER A 688 42.10 10.78 -2.42
C SER A 688 40.66 10.34 -2.76
N GLY A 689 39.87 10.02 -1.74
CA GLY A 689 38.47 9.62 -1.88
C GLY A 689 38.24 8.13 -2.16
N THR A 690 39.27 7.30 -2.29
CA THR A 690 39.11 5.84 -2.43
C THR A 690 39.14 5.13 -1.08
N ALA A 691 38.44 4.00 -0.99
CA ALA A 691 38.46 3.14 0.18
C ALA A 691 38.45 1.67 -0.25
N TRP A 692 39.06 0.84 0.58
CA TRP A 692 38.91 -0.61 0.54
C TRP A 692 37.60 -1.00 1.23
N ASN A 693 36.69 -1.64 0.49
CA ASN A 693 35.33 -1.98 0.95
C ASN A 693 35.11 -3.50 0.88
N PRO A 694 35.67 -4.30 1.80
CA PRO A 694 35.43 -5.73 1.83
C PRO A 694 33.99 -6.05 2.24
N VAL A 695 33.42 -7.08 1.62
CA VAL A 695 32.07 -7.58 1.87
C VAL A 695 32.09 -9.10 2.01
N TRP A 696 31.39 -9.63 3.01
CA TRP A 696 31.22 -11.05 3.25
C TRP A 696 29.72 -11.37 3.32
N GLN A 697 29.25 -12.24 2.44
CA GLN A 697 27.94 -12.87 2.56
C GLN A 697 28.09 -14.05 3.53
N LEU A 698 27.22 -14.07 4.54
CA LEU A 698 27.19 -15.06 5.59
C LEU A 698 26.03 -16.05 5.36
N SER A 699 26.07 -17.18 6.07
CA SER A 699 24.99 -18.16 6.09
C SER A 699 23.77 -17.67 6.86
N LYS A 700 23.98 -16.78 7.84
CA LYS A 700 22.93 -16.16 8.66
C LYS A 700 23.33 -14.79 9.19
N PRO A 701 22.39 -13.97 9.68
CA PRO A 701 22.70 -12.66 10.25
C PRO A 701 23.72 -12.70 11.39
N ALA A 702 24.64 -11.75 11.34
CA ALA A 702 25.57 -11.48 12.44
C ALA A 702 24.93 -10.53 13.45
N ALA A 703 25.27 -10.70 14.73
CA ALA A 703 24.95 -9.76 15.78
C ALA A 703 25.63 -8.42 15.55
N ASP A 704 25.06 -7.37 16.13
CA ASP A 704 25.68 -6.05 16.14
C ASP A 704 27.05 -6.11 16.84
N GLY A 705 27.99 -5.26 16.41
CA GLY A 705 29.34 -5.21 16.98
C GLY A 705 30.38 -6.12 16.30
N ALA A 706 30.13 -6.56 15.06
CA ALA A 706 31.15 -7.14 14.21
C ALA A 706 32.32 -6.15 14.01
N ARG A 707 33.55 -6.67 13.93
CA ARG A 707 34.78 -5.85 13.89
C ARG A 707 35.75 -6.37 12.86
N LEU A 708 36.43 -5.43 12.20
CA LEU A 708 37.55 -5.71 11.31
C LEU A 708 38.83 -5.08 11.88
N VAL A 709 39.81 -5.92 12.22
CA VAL A 709 41.11 -5.51 12.74
C VAL A 709 42.14 -5.60 11.62
N ILE A 710 42.89 -4.53 11.38
CA ILE A 710 43.98 -4.51 10.39
C ILE A 710 45.31 -4.44 11.14
N ARG A 711 46.28 -5.27 10.75
CA ARG A 711 47.60 -5.36 11.39
C ARG A 711 48.72 -5.26 10.36
N ASP A 712 49.73 -4.47 10.70
CA ASP A 712 51.07 -4.56 10.10
C ASP A 712 51.89 -5.56 10.93
N LYS A 713 52.21 -6.70 10.31
CA LYS A 713 52.81 -7.86 10.99
C LYS A 713 51.94 -8.28 12.19
N LYS A 714 52.39 -8.00 13.42
CA LYS A 714 51.66 -8.32 14.66
C LYS A 714 51.03 -7.11 15.33
N LYS A 715 51.29 -5.89 14.82
CA LYS A 715 50.81 -4.65 15.41
C LYS A 715 49.46 -4.28 14.81
N THR A 716 48.43 -4.13 15.63
CA THR A 716 47.15 -3.53 15.19
C THR A 716 47.38 -2.09 14.78
N VAL A 717 46.99 -1.76 13.56
CA VAL A 717 47.13 -0.42 12.97
C VAL A 717 45.78 0.26 12.72
N ALA A 718 44.70 -0.52 12.58
CA ALA A 718 43.34 -0.01 12.56
C ALA A 718 42.36 -1.03 13.17
N THR A 719 41.27 -0.53 13.74
CA THR A 719 40.11 -1.34 14.16
C THR A 719 38.88 -0.61 13.67
N LEU A 720 38.10 -1.30 12.83
CA LEU A 720 36.97 -0.74 12.13
C LEU A 720 35.71 -1.45 12.61
N ASP A 721 34.67 -0.66 12.84
CA ASP A 721 33.34 -1.23 13.04
C ASP A 721 32.85 -1.77 11.70
N ALA A 722 32.48 -3.05 11.69
CA ALA A 722 31.88 -3.68 10.53
C ALA A 722 30.35 -3.53 10.61
N THR A 723 29.73 -3.24 9.48
CA THR A 723 28.28 -3.06 9.38
C THR A 723 27.63 -4.38 8.99
N ALA A 724 26.75 -4.89 9.85
CA ALA A 724 25.90 -6.04 9.54
C ALA A 724 24.57 -5.56 8.93
N LEU A 725 24.22 -6.08 7.77
CA LEU A 725 22.92 -5.87 7.14
C LEU A 725 22.38 -7.20 6.62
N GLY A 726 21.34 -7.69 7.26
CA GLY A 726 20.87 -9.06 7.08
C GLY A 726 21.99 -10.08 7.30
N ALA A 727 22.15 -11.02 6.39
CA ALA A 727 23.22 -12.01 6.35
C ALA A 727 24.49 -11.51 5.65
N THR A 728 24.77 -10.20 5.68
CA THR A 728 26.01 -9.62 5.12
C THR A 728 26.74 -8.79 6.14
N VAL A 729 28.07 -8.87 6.14
CA VAL A 729 28.95 -7.99 6.88
C VAL A 729 29.85 -7.24 5.91
N SER A 730 30.00 -5.94 6.09
CA SER A 730 30.87 -5.10 5.29
C SER A 730 31.70 -4.17 6.18
N ALA A 731 32.85 -3.74 5.68
CA ALA A 731 33.66 -2.72 6.34
C ALA A 731 34.18 -1.73 5.31
N ARG A 732 34.69 -0.59 5.78
CA ARG A 732 35.30 0.44 4.95
C ARG A 732 36.60 0.92 5.58
N TRP A 733 37.67 0.91 4.80
CA TRP A 733 38.96 1.45 5.20
C TRP A 733 39.51 2.39 4.14
N ASP A 734 39.74 3.64 4.49
CA ASP A 734 40.33 4.67 3.63
C ASP A 734 41.86 4.72 3.70
N GLY A 735 42.48 3.70 4.30
CA GLY A 735 43.92 3.65 4.52
C GLY A 735 44.40 4.48 5.71
N THR A 736 43.52 5.07 6.51
CA THR A 736 43.89 5.82 7.71
C THR A 736 44.19 4.87 8.88
N LEU A 737 45.28 5.14 9.60
CA LEU A 737 45.70 4.42 10.80
C LEU A 737 45.05 5.01 12.06
N ALA A 738 45.15 4.29 13.18
CA ALA A 738 44.59 4.74 14.46
C ALA A 738 45.16 6.08 14.98
N ASP A 739 46.34 6.50 14.51
CA ASP A 739 46.95 7.79 14.83
C ASP A 739 46.60 8.93 13.84
N GLY A 740 45.70 8.66 12.89
CA GLY A 740 45.28 9.60 11.85
C GLY A 740 46.24 9.73 10.67
N THR A 741 47.36 9.00 10.65
CA THR A 741 48.29 8.97 9.52
C THR A 741 47.86 7.97 8.46
N SER A 742 48.41 8.08 7.24
CA SER A 742 48.09 7.14 6.16
C SER A 742 48.98 5.89 6.21
N ALA A 743 48.38 4.72 6.01
CA ALA A 743 49.04 3.42 5.97
C ALA A 743 50.13 3.36 4.89
N ALA A 744 51.39 3.13 5.26
CA ALA A 744 52.48 3.00 4.29
C ALA A 744 52.20 1.87 3.27
N PRO A 745 52.70 1.98 2.02
CA PRO A 745 52.61 0.89 1.06
C PRO A 745 53.19 -0.41 1.63
N GLY A 746 52.48 -1.52 1.43
CA GLY A 746 52.85 -2.82 2.00
C GLY A 746 51.66 -3.74 2.19
N THR A 747 51.94 -4.98 2.58
CA THR A 747 50.92 -5.98 2.87
C THR A 747 50.51 -5.92 4.34
N TYR A 748 49.22 -5.77 4.56
CA TYR A 748 48.58 -5.80 5.87
C TYR A 748 47.75 -7.08 6.01
N THR A 749 47.73 -7.64 7.21
CA THR A 749 46.81 -8.72 7.56
C THR A 749 45.53 -8.12 8.10
N TRP A 750 44.39 -8.73 7.79
CA TRP A 750 43.11 -8.35 8.38
C TRP A 750 42.47 -9.54 9.09
N GLU A 751 41.68 -9.25 10.10
CA GLU A 751 40.91 -10.22 10.88
C GLU A 751 39.49 -9.71 11.09
N LEU A 752 38.50 -10.43 10.57
CA LEU A 752 37.08 -10.15 10.80
C LEU A 752 36.57 -11.05 11.92
N THR A 753 35.89 -10.47 12.91
CA THR A 753 35.15 -11.21 13.95
C THR A 753 33.68 -10.83 13.94
N ALA A 754 32.79 -11.83 13.91
CA ALA A 754 31.34 -11.63 13.94
C ALA A 754 30.64 -12.75 14.74
N ALA A 755 29.80 -12.38 15.71
CA ALA A 755 28.96 -13.34 16.43
C ALA A 755 27.65 -13.58 15.68
N PRO A 756 27.01 -14.76 15.81
CA PRO A 756 25.69 -14.99 15.22
C PRO A 756 24.59 -14.20 15.93
N GLN A 757 23.65 -13.61 15.19
CA GLN A 757 22.56 -12.80 15.77
C GLN A 757 21.59 -13.65 16.62
N ASP A 758 21.39 -14.91 16.24
CA ASP A 758 20.54 -15.87 16.96
C ASP A 758 21.19 -16.42 18.25
N GLY A 759 22.42 -16.02 18.56
CA GLY A 759 23.17 -16.50 19.72
C GLY A 759 23.63 -17.97 19.63
N THR A 760 23.43 -18.64 18.50
CA THR A 760 23.69 -20.07 18.34
C THR A 760 24.95 -20.33 17.50
N GLY A 761 25.92 -21.00 18.13
CA GLY A 761 27.21 -21.34 17.53
C GLY A 761 28.34 -20.40 17.93
N ALA A 762 29.57 -20.75 17.54
CA ALA A 762 30.75 -19.93 17.82
C ALA A 762 30.77 -18.65 16.97
N ALA A 763 31.48 -17.62 17.45
CA ALA A 763 31.77 -16.45 16.64
C ALA A 763 32.65 -16.82 15.43
N LEU A 764 32.29 -16.28 14.27
CA LEU A 764 33.07 -16.37 13.06
C LEU A 764 34.36 -15.55 13.21
N THR A 765 35.49 -16.14 12.85
CA THR A 765 36.78 -15.45 12.73
C THR A 765 37.38 -15.76 11.36
N LEU A 766 37.64 -14.71 10.57
CA LEU A 766 38.26 -14.82 9.25
C LEU A 766 39.56 -14.02 9.23
N THR A 767 40.53 -14.48 8.46
CA THR A 767 41.77 -13.72 8.23
C THR A 767 42.13 -13.69 6.76
N GLY A 768 42.87 -12.68 6.37
CA GLY A 768 43.44 -12.58 5.03
C GLY A 768 44.41 -11.41 4.92
N ASN A 769 44.75 -11.05 3.68
CA ASN A 769 45.70 -9.99 3.39
C ASN A 769 45.08 -8.92 2.48
N VAL A 770 45.58 -7.68 2.62
CA VAL A 770 45.36 -6.58 1.67
C VAL A 770 46.70 -5.90 1.42
N THR A 771 47.03 -5.68 0.15
CA THR A 771 48.25 -4.96 -0.24
C THR A 771 47.89 -3.51 -0.56
N VAL A 772 48.42 -2.60 0.25
CA VAL A 772 48.29 -1.15 0.04
C VAL A 772 49.38 -0.69 -0.92
N THR A 773 48.98 0.01 -1.96
CA THR A 773 49.90 0.68 -2.89
C THR A 773 49.60 2.17 -2.92
N ASP A 774 50.61 2.98 -3.23
CA ASP A 774 50.35 4.37 -3.62
C ASP A 774 49.62 4.34 -4.96
N GLY A 775 48.46 4.99 -5.03
CA GLY A 775 47.83 5.23 -6.32
C GLY A 775 48.55 6.36 -7.04
N SER A 776 48.79 6.15 -8.33
CA SER A 776 49.38 7.14 -9.24
C SER A 776 48.51 8.38 -9.41
#